data_AF-A0A7D7VQ70-F1
#
_entry.id   AF-A0A7D7VQ70-F1
#
_cell.length_a   1.000
_cell.length_b   1.000
_cell.length_c   1.000
_cell.angle_alpha   90.00
_cell.angle_beta   90.00
_cell.angle_gamma   90.00
#
_symmetry.space_group_name_H-M   'P 1'
#
loop_
_entity.id
_entity.type
_entity.pdbx_description
1 polymer ?
#
loop_
_entity_poly.entity_id
_entity_poly.type
_entity_poly.pdbx_seq_one_letter_code
_entity_poly.pdbx_strand_id
1 'polypeptide(L)'
;MTFKLLKISLSAVFWVFPQRAGLFVISFFPVNRSKKRMLLQSLVETVPVKTGCLFLMVSTVIWSQQTKLTGIVSVHNSKYETGATQYVKDAYVTAPFTKSANTDESGTFALAFVGIEGGTSIKLQVEKQGLEIVNLRDLEDVVIGRTSPVRIFLTEKGKLAQVQTELYNISKKALFAKKDTLITKLHADIKESNTAIAELEKQFHKKLANRFEAENLLNEKIEAMQKRLPEFAQELAERNLDFASDLYIKAYELFKKGNIEQAIKTLDNETLKESYTKAVKTLAKGKQLVNTGIEIQEKSILQINQVINSYDLKAKSSILLFKYQEAAALYERIITIHEENEFEAVQLAFWYDKAGEACLDNGQYDKTLEYYQKALTIRLELLTPKHKEVAISYDKMGIAYRLSGDYQKALKHVQKSIVIKEEVLSPKDISLADSYNHIGNTYLELGDYQKALEYHQKSITIKEDVLEPEHPSLMHSYNNMGVVYMFLSKYQKALEHHQKAMAIKETVLNPIHPDLATSYNNIAFIYRGLGDYQRALEYHQKAMAIREAVFNSIHPDLANSYNNIADIYRNLAAYQKALEYHQKAIAIQKAIDPGHPILANYYTNLAIVYEDLGNYRKALELNQRAIAIREAVFDSDHPDLAISYNNIANIYKNLAAYQKALEYHQKAITIQQAVLGPDHPFLATSYGNIGIVYADMKDHQHALKYYKKAISIRQAVLDPDHPSLAISYNNIAHLYNGSGDYEKALKFYQKSIAIKETALDPDHPSLAISYDNVGVVYDNMNSYEKALEYHQKAIAIREKAFDPKHHSLAKSYNNIASVYRGMEKYQKALEFYQKAIPIGEAAFGPDHPDLAKLYQGMASTYIKTGHLAKALAYQQKVVDIYQTIFPSEDSDRKAATAFLQEIKTMISKKD
;
A
#
# COMPACT_ATOMS: atom_id res chain seq x y z
N MET A 1 -63.30 -58.62 14.85
CA MET A 1 -64.74 -58.33 14.73
C MET A 1 -64.88 -57.01 14.01
N THR A 2 -65.42 -57.02 12.79
CA THR A 2 -65.82 -55.84 12.00
C THR A 2 -67.06 -55.19 12.61
N PHE A 3 -67.10 -53.85 12.71
CA PHE A 3 -68.29 -53.05 12.37
C PHE A 3 -67.93 -51.56 12.14
N LYS A 4 -68.42 -51.03 11.02
CA LYS A 4 -68.54 -49.60 10.65
C LYS A 4 -69.72 -48.97 11.37
N LEU A 5 -69.65 -47.67 11.74
CA LEU A 5 -70.54 -46.60 11.26
C LEU A 5 -70.26 -45.21 11.90
N LEU A 6 -70.33 -44.20 11.01
CA LEU A 6 -70.31 -42.73 11.12
C LEU A 6 -71.08 -42.13 12.35
N LYS A 7 -70.80 -40.93 12.90
CA LYS A 7 -70.74 -39.57 12.28
C LYS A 7 -70.30 -38.50 13.33
N ILE A 8 -69.49 -37.53 12.89
CA ILE A 8 -69.41 -36.09 13.29
C ILE A 8 -68.70 -35.64 14.59
N SER A 9 -67.56 -34.95 14.32
CA SER A 9 -66.95 -33.73 14.89
C SER A 9 -66.26 -33.65 16.26
N LEU A 10 -64.95 -33.33 16.15
CA LEU A 10 -64.13 -32.37 16.92
C LEU A 10 -63.79 -32.69 18.40
N SER A 11 -62.55 -33.11 18.63
CA SER A 11 -61.78 -32.78 19.84
C SER A 11 -60.28 -32.96 19.61
N ALA A 12 -59.50 -31.94 19.97
CA ALA A 12 -58.04 -31.92 19.97
C ALA A 12 -57.49 -32.57 21.25
N VAL A 13 -56.34 -33.26 21.15
CA VAL A 13 -55.60 -33.84 22.30
C VAL A 13 -54.39 -32.96 22.61
N PHE A 14 -54.19 -32.59 23.88
CA PHE A 14 -53.04 -31.86 24.40
C PHE A 14 -52.02 -32.82 25.05
N TRP A 15 -50.73 -32.46 25.02
CA TRP A 15 -49.69 -33.02 25.88
C TRP A 15 -49.04 -31.92 26.72
N VAL A 16 -48.79 -32.22 28.00
CA VAL A 16 -48.15 -31.36 29.01
C VAL A 16 -46.95 -32.12 29.58
N PHE A 17 -45.80 -31.47 29.74
CA PHE A 17 -44.77 -31.88 30.69
C PHE A 17 -44.24 -30.69 31.50
N PRO A 18 -43.86 -30.88 32.78
CA PRO A 18 -43.60 -29.79 33.71
C PRO A 18 -42.10 -29.56 33.96
N GLN A 19 -41.68 -28.31 34.16
CA GLN A 19 -40.92 -27.94 35.37
C GLN A 19 -40.90 -26.42 35.64
N ARG A 20 -41.34 -26.12 36.86
CA ARG A 20 -41.17 -24.95 37.76
C ARG A 20 -40.93 -23.54 37.18
N ALA A 21 -41.80 -22.66 37.70
CA ALA A 21 -41.76 -21.19 37.70
C ALA A 21 -42.38 -20.50 36.46
N GLY A 22 -43.67 -20.74 36.25
CA GLY A 22 -44.64 -19.63 36.23
C GLY A 22 -44.82 -18.84 34.94
N LEU A 23 -45.13 -19.50 33.82
CA LEU A 23 -45.90 -18.90 32.72
C LEU A 23 -46.65 -19.99 31.94
N PHE A 24 -47.99 -19.92 31.94
CA PHE A 24 -48.85 -20.74 31.08
C PHE A 24 -49.00 -20.04 29.72
N VAL A 25 -48.64 -20.71 28.62
CA VAL A 25 -48.97 -20.26 27.27
C VAL A 25 -50.14 -21.08 26.74
N ILE A 26 -51.31 -20.47 26.60
CA ILE A 26 -52.48 -21.04 25.91
C ILE A 26 -52.38 -20.64 24.44
N SER A 27 -52.27 -21.62 23.54
CA SER A 27 -52.25 -21.38 22.09
C SER A 27 -53.64 -21.66 21.50
N PHE A 28 -54.25 -20.67 20.85
CA PHE A 28 -55.44 -20.86 20.01
C PHE A 28 -55.03 -21.01 18.54
N PHE A 29 -55.47 -22.06 17.86
CA PHE A 29 -55.42 -22.15 16.40
C PHE A 29 -56.79 -21.81 15.81
N PRO A 30 -56.94 -20.75 14.99
CA PRO A 30 -58.17 -20.54 14.24
C PRO A 30 -58.09 -21.26 12.89
N VAL A 31 -58.93 -22.28 12.69
CA VAL A 31 -59.31 -22.76 11.37
C VAL A 31 -60.57 -22.02 10.93
N ASN A 32 -60.46 -21.34 9.80
CA ASN A 32 -61.53 -20.78 8.96
C ASN A 32 -61.99 -19.31 9.21
N ARG A 33 -62.08 -18.55 8.11
CA ARG A 33 -62.27 -17.08 8.03
C ARG A 33 -63.73 -16.61 8.22
N SER A 34 -64.71 -17.50 8.31
CA SER A 34 -66.14 -17.11 8.36
C SER A 34 -66.76 -16.94 9.75
N LYS A 35 -66.02 -17.16 10.85
CA LYS A 35 -66.53 -16.94 12.24
C LYS A 35 -65.92 -15.75 12.99
N LYS A 36 -65.07 -14.95 12.35
CA LYS A 36 -64.40 -13.80 13.01
C LYS A 36 -65.35 -12.63 13.36
N ARG A 37 -66.57 -12.63 12.82
CA ARG A 37 -67.54 -11.54 13.00
C ARG A 37 -68.50 -11.71 14.18
N MET A 38 -68.43 -12.82 14.94
CA MET A 38 -69.30 -13.07 16.11
C MET A 38 -68.58 -13.06 17.48
N LEU A 39 -67.26 -12.83 17.53
CA LEU A 39 -66.48 -12.83 18.78
C LEU A 39 -66.00 -11.43 19.22
N LEU A 40 -66.29 -10.39 18.45
CA LEU A 40 -65.88 -9.01 18.73
C LEU A 40 -67.02 -8.14 19.27
N GLN A 41 -68.08 -8.76 19.81
CA GLN A 41 -69.25 -8.05 20.35
C GLN A 41 -69.67 -8.52 21.75
N SER A 42 -68.77 -9.12 22.55
CA SER A 42 -69.09 -9.57 23.92
C SER A 42 -67.98 -9.38 24.97
N LEU A 43 -67.09 -8.40 24.80
CA LEU A 43 -66.02 -8.14 25.79
C LEU A 43 -65.81 -6.64 26.06
N VAL A 44 -66.92 -5.92 26.15
CA VAL A 44 -67.03 -4.70 26.94
C VAL A 44 -68.15 -4.98 27.94
N GLU A 45 -67.93 -4.58 29.19
CA GLU A 45 -68.78 -4.77 30.38
C GLU A 45 -68.44 -6.01 31.22
N THR A 46 -67.52 -5.85 32.21
CA THR A 46 -67.87 -5.79 33.65
C THR A 46 -66.63 -5.77 34.58
N VAL A 47 -66.34 -4.58 35.15
CA VAL A 47 -65.88 -4.27 36.54
C VAL A 47 -64.45 -4.76 36.98
N PRO A 48 -63.83 -4.23 38.06
CA PRO A 48 -62.99 -3.02 38.13
C PRO A 48 -61.56 -3.26 38.69
N VAL A 49 -60.73 -2.21 38.64
CA VAL A 49 -59.38 -2.12 39.23
C VAL A 49 -59.40 -2.24 40.76
N LYS A 50 -58.51 -3.07 41.36
CA LYS A 50 -57.81 -2.74 42.62
C LYS A 50 -56.61 -3.67 42.93
N THR A 51 -55.44 -3.03 43.06
CA THR A 51 -54.23 -3.40 43.84
C THR A 51 -53.46 -4.68 43.54
N GLY A 52 -52.20 -4.51 43.13
CA GLY A 52 -51.13 -5.50 43.23
C GLY A 52 -50.50 -5.88 41.90
N CYS A 53 -49.30 -5.36 41.61
CA CYS A 53 -48.54 -5.54 40.37
C CYS A 53 -48.47 -6.99 39.88
N LEU A 54 -49.01 -7.25 38.69
CA LEU A 54 -48.52 -8.32 37.81
C LEU A 54 -47.91 -7.65 36.57
N PHE A 55 -46.59 -7.67 36.48
CA PHE A 55 -45.86 -7.31 35.27
C PHE A 55 -46.22 -8.31 34.17
N LEU A 56 -47.18 -7.96 33.32
CA LEU A 56 -47.32 -8.58 32.01
C LEU A 56 -46.25 -7.96 31.11
N MET A 57 -45.12 -8.64 30.97
CA MET A 57 -44.25 -8.46 29.80
C MET A 57 -45.08 -8.87 28.59
N VAL A 58 -45.73 -7.89 27.96
CA VAL A 58 -46.03 -7.98 26.54
C VAL A 58 -44.67 -7.88 25.88
N SER A 59 -44.03 -9.04 25.67
CA SER A 59 -43.09 -9.11 24.56
C SER A 59 -43.96 -8.82 23.34
N THR A 60 -43.85 -7.60 22.83
CA THR A 60 -43.99 -7.43 21.39
C THR A 60 -42.84 -8.24 20.81
N VAL A 61 -43.04 -9.56 20.69
CA VAL A 61 -42.57 -10.23 19.50
C VAL A 61 -43.21 -9.41 18.42
N ILE A 62 -42.41 -8.52 17.85
CA ILE A 62 -42.61 -8.07 16.49
C ILE A 62 -42.51 -9.39 15.73
N TRP A 63 -43.61 -10.15 15.70
CA TRP A 63 -44.00 -10.79 14.47
C TRP A 63 -43.94 -9.61 13.54
N SER A 64 -42.86 -9.54 12.76
CA SER A 64 -42.90 -8.86 11.49
C SER A 64 -44.28 -9.21 11.00
N GLN A 65 -45.19 -8.23 10.94
CA GLN A 65 -46.29 -8.40 10.01
C GLN A 65 -45.52 -8.80 8.76
N GLN A 66 -45.63 -10.06 8.36
CA GLN A 66 -45.32 -10.42 6.99
C GLN A 66 -46.30 -9.56 6.25
N THR A 67 -45.86 -8.34 5.92
CA THR A 67 -46.51 -7.48 4.97
C THR A 67 -46.61 -8.41 3.80
N LYS A 68 -47.83 -8.87 3.53
CA LYS A 68 -48.09 -9.68 2.35
C LYS A 68 -47.80 -8.74 1.18
N LEU A 69 -46.56 -8.74 0.74
CA LEU A 69 -46.13 -8.11 -0.48
C LEU A 69 -46.67 -9.01 -1.59
N THR A 70 -47.85 -8.65 -2.07
CA THR A 70 -48.41 -9.22 -3.28
C THR A 70 -47.61 -8.65 -4.45
N GLY A 71 -46.83 -9.49 -5.12
CA GLY A 71 -45.99 -9.09 -6.24
C GLY A 71 -46.17 -10.01 -7.43
N ILE A 72 -45.95 -9.47 -8.62
CA ILE A 72 -45.92 -10.23 -9.87
C ILE A 72 -44.50 -10.81 -10.01
N VAL A 73 -44.35 -12.13 -10.00
CA VAL A 73 -43.10 -12.81 -10.36
C VAL A 73 -43.20 -13.21 -11.83
N SER A 74 -42.44 -12.53 -12.69
CA SER A 74 -42.29 -12.92 -14.09
C SER A 74 -41.00 -13.72 -14.23
N VAL A 75 -41.11 -15.01 -14.55
CA VAL A 75 -39.97 -15.89 -14.81
C VAL A 75 -39.71 -15.90 -16.32
N HIS A 76 -38.55 -15.40 -16.73
CA HIS A 76 -38.16 -15.33 -18.13
C HIS A 76 -37.05 -16.35 -18.41
N ASN A 77 -37.25 -17.23 -19.39
CA ASN A 77 -36.24 -18.15 -19.89
C ASN A 77 -35.52 -17.48 -21.06
N SER A 78 -34.20 -17.29 -20.94
CA SER A 78 -33.40 -16.53 -21.90
C SER A 78 -33.14 -17.34 -23.17
N LYS A 79 -34.05 -17.25 -24.14
CA LYS A 79 -33.59 -17.15 -25.54
C LYS A 79 -34.53 -16.44 -26.51
N TYR A 80 -35.82 -16.71 -26.57
CA TYR A 80 -36.73 -16.06 -27.53
C TYR A 80 -38.19 -16.16 -27.03
N GLU A 81 -38.97 -15.10 -27.27
CA GLU A 81 -40.41 -14.87 -27.00
C GLU A 81 -40.84 -14.38 -25.59
N THR A 82 -41.33 -13.14 -25.57
CA THR A 82 -41.96 -12.47 -24.42
C THR A 82 -43.34 -13.04 -24.16
N GLY A 83 -43.52 -13.77 -23.05
CA GLY A 83 -44.84 -14.14 -22.52
C GLY A 83 -45.57 -12.96 -21.86
N ALA A 84 -46.91 -12.97 -21.90
CA ALA A 84 -47.77 -11.92 -21.38
C ALA A 84 -47.72 -11.81 -19.84
N THR A 85 -47.75 -10.57 -19.34
CA THR A 85 -47.87 -10.23 -17.90
C THR A 85 -49.19 -10.75 -17.33
N GLN A 86 -49.16 -11.55 -16.26
CA GLN A 86 -50.37 -11.88 -15.50
C GLN A 86 -50.35 -11.27 -14.10
N TYR A 87 -51.47 -10.64 -13.77
CA TYR A 87 -51.74 -10.00 -12.49
C TYR A 87 -52.18 -11.06 -11.47
N VAL A 88 -51.47 -11.20 -10.34
CA VAL A 88 -51.93 -12.06 -9.25
C VAL A 88 -52.03 -11.24 -7.98
N LYS A 89 -53.26 -11.04 -7.53
CA LYS A 89 -53.58 -10.49 -6.22
C LYS A 89 -53.50 -11.64 -5.21
N ASP A 90 -52.78 -11.45 -4.10
CA ASP A 90 -52.61 -12.42 -2.99
C ASP A 90 -51.80 -13.69 -3.29
N ALA A 91 -50.54 -13.57 -3.76
CA ALA A 91 -49.67 -14.71 -4.04
C ALA A 91 -49.30 -15.54 -2.78
N TYR A 92 -49.85 -16.75 -2.68
CA TYR A 92 -49.17 -17.93 -2.12
C TYR A 92 -48.67 -18.77 -3.31
N VAL A 93 -47.42 -19.22 -3.27
CA VAL A 93 -46.79 -19.98 -4.37
C VAL A 93 -47.37 -21.39 -4.43
N THR A 94 -48.03 -21.73 -5.54
CA THR A 94 -48.06 -23.05 -6.19
C THR A 94 -48.80 -22.91 -7.53
N ALA A 95 -48.10 -23.03 -8.66
CA ALA A 95 -48.74 -23.21 -9.98
C ALA A 95 -47.81 -23.97 -10.95
N PRO A 96 -48.32 -24.95 -11.72
CA PRO A 96 -47.55 -25.74 -12.68
C PRO A 96 -47.43 -25.05 -14.05
N PHE A 97 -46.30 -25.27 -14.74
CA PHE A 97 -45.99 -24.71 -16.06
C PHE A 97 -46.43 -25.64 -17.20
N THR A 98 -47.03 -25.09 -18.26
CA THR A 98 -47.25 -25.76 -19.57
C THR A 98 -46.98 -24.70 -20.66
N LYS A 99 -46.44 -24.93 -21.86
CA LYS A 99 -45.97 -26.12 -22.61
C LYS A 99 -45.01 -25.61 -23.70
N SER A 100 -43.74 -25.99 -23.69
CA SER A 100 -42.95 -26.36 -24.88
C SER A 100 -41.52 -26.75 -24.50
N ALA A 101 -41.24 -28.04 -24.75
CA ALA A 101 -39.97 -28.76 -24.79
C ALA A 101 -38.93 -28.58 -23.66
N ASN A 102 -38.80 -29.64 -22.85
CA ASN A 102 -37.66 -30.01 -21.99
C ASN A 102 -37.49 -29.32 -20.62
N THR A 103 -38.49 -29.38 -19.75
CA THR A 103 -38.27 -29.19 -18.30
C THR A 103 -39.12 -30.16 -17.48
N ASP A 104 -38.48 -30.76 -16.47
CA ASP A 104 -39.05 -31.70 -15.50
C ASP A 104 -40.14 -31.08 -14.59
N GLU A 105 -41.04 -31.92 -14.10
CA GLU A 105 -42.36 -31.51 -13.58
C GLU A 105 -42.40 -31.08 -12.09
N SER A 106 -41.29 -30.82 -11.40
CA SER A 106 -41.30 -30.59 -9.93
C SER A 106 -40.99 -29.16 -9.44
N GLY A 107 -40.99 -28.15 -10.33
CA GLY A 107 -40.46 -26.79 -10.10
C GLY A 107 -41.11 -25.93 -9.00
N THR A 108 -40.75 -26.16 -7.75
CA THR A 108 -41.08 -25.29 -6.60
C THR A 108 -39.93 -24.31 -6.33
N PHE A 109 -40.24 -23.02 -6.14
CA PHE A 109 -39.30 -21.97 -5.78
C PHE A 109 -39.56 -21.51 -4.35
N ALA A 110 -38.50 -21.33 -3.55
CA ALA A 110 -38.60 -20.70 -2.24
C ALA A 110 -38.07 -19.25 -2.33
N LEU A 111 -38.93 -18.28 -2.02
CA LEU A 111 -38.53 -16.89 -1.79
C LEU A 111 -38.45 -16.69 -0.27
N ALA A 112 -37.23 -16.47 0.22
CA ALA A 112 -36.97 -16.12 1.61
C ALA A 112 -36.56 -14.65 1.70
N PHE A 113 -37.15 -13.94 2.65
CA PHE A 113 -36.77 -12.57 2.99
C PHE A 113 -35.66 -12.64 4.05
N VAL A 114 -34.44 -12.22 3.69
CA VAL A 114 -33.26 -12.37 4.56
C VAL A 114 -32.88 -11.00 5.13
N GLY A 115 -33.74 -10.48 6.00
CA GLY A 115 -33.49 -9.25 6.76
C GLY A 115 -33.93 -7.95 6.08
N ILE A 116 -34.13 -6.93 6.92
CA ILE A 116 -34.37 -5.53 6.54
C ILE A 116 -33.21 -4.76 7.16
N GLU A 117 -32.30 -4.24 6.35
CA GLU A 117 -31.27 -3.31 6.84
C GLU A 117 -31.84 -1.89 6.85
N GLY A 118 -31.43 -1.09 7.84
CA GLY A 118 -32.05 0.19 8.19
C GLY A 118 -31.99 1.26 7.10
N GLY A 119 -32.90 1.18 6.13
CA GLY A 119 -33.00 2.12 5.00
C GLY A 119 -33.91 1.64 3.87
N THR A 120 -34.95 0.86 4.19
CA THR A 120 -36.00 0.36 3.27
C THR A 120 -35.61 -0.72 2.25
N SER A 121 -34.44 -1.38 2.24
CA SER A 121 -34.19 -2.52 1.34
C SER A 121 -34.52 -3.89 1.96
N ILE A 122 -35.05 -4.79 1.13
CA ILE A 122 -35.36 -6.19 1.41
C ILE A 122 -34.38 -7.04 0.60
N LYS A 123 -33.64 -7.93 1.26
CA LYS A 123 -32.85 -8.96 0.57
C LYS A 123 -33.73 -10.16 0.25
N LEU A 124 -33.79 -10.53 -1.02
CA LEU A 124 -34.52 -11.70 -1.51
C LEU A 124 -33.54 -12.84 -1.80
N GLN A 125 -33.72 -13.97 -1.12
CA GLN A 125 -33.06 -15.22 -1.47
C GLN A 125 -34.05 -16.11 -2.22
N VAL A 126 -33.66 -16.58 -3.41
CA VAL A 126 -34.46 -17.47 -4.23
C VAL A 126 -33.73 -18.79 -4.39
N GLU A 127 -34.31 -19.88 -3.91
CA GLU A 127 -33.72 -21.20 -4.05
C GLU A 127 -34.53 -22.06 -5.03
N LYS A 128 -33.81 -22.60 -6.03
CA LYS A 128 -34.30 -23.67 -6.91
C LYS A 128 -33.21 -24.72 -7.08
N GLN A 129 -33.56 -25.97 -6.88
CA GLN A 129 -32.62 -27.08 -7.06
C GLN A 129 -32.10 -27.11 -8.51
N GLY A 130 -30.78 -27.08 -8.68
CA GLY A 130 -30.11 -27.16 -9.99
C GLY A 130 -29.95 -25.85 -10.77
N LEU A 131 -30.57 -24.74 -10.34
CA LEU A 131 -30.42 -23.42 -10.96
C LEU A 131 -29.81 -22.40 -10.00
N GLU A 132 -29.15 -21.38 -10.52
CA GLU A 132 -28.61 -20.23 -9.79
C GLU A 132 -29.18 -18.91 -10.35
N ILE A 133 -29.20 -17.87 -9.53
CA ILE A 133 -29.71 -16.54 -9.89
C ILE A 133 -28.63 -15.77 -10.64
N VAL A 134 -28.98 -15.18 -11.78
CA VAL A 134 -28.06 -14.36 -12.59
C VAL A 134 -27.99 -12.92 -12.10
N ASN A 135 -29.15 -12.32 -11.78
CA ASN A 135 -29.27 -10.92 -11.39
C ASN A 135 -29.32 -10.73 -9.86
N LEU A 136 -28.50 -11.49 -9.12
CA LEU A 136 -28.54 -11.51 -7.65
C LEU A 136 -28.43 -10.10 -7.05
N ARG A 137 -27.54 -9.27 -7.60
CA ARG A 137 -27.37 -7.87 -7.21
C ARG A 137 -28.65 -7.03 -7.31
N ASP A 138 -29.45 -7.21 -8.35
CA ASP A 138 -30.71 -6.48 -8.53
C ASP A 138 -31.80 -6.92 -7.53
N LEU A 139 -31.62 -8.08 -6.89
CA LEU A 139 -32.55 -8.68 -5.92
C LEU A 139 -32.14 -8.42 -4.47
N GLU A 140 -30.88 -8.05 -4.22
CA GLU A 140 -30.37 -7.73 -2.88
C GLU A 140 -30.81 -6.33 -2.39
N ASP A 141 -31.24 -5.44 -3.30
CA ASP A 141 -31.57 -4.03 -3.03
C ASP A 141 -33.05 -3.67 -3.28
N VAL A 142 -34.01 -4.50 -2.87
CA VAL A 142 -35.44 -4.23 -3.14
C VAL A 142 -36.04 -3.26 -2.11
N VAL A 143 -36.37 -2.03 -2.53
CA VAL A 143 -36.89 -0.99 -1.62
C VAL A 143 -38.40 -1.13 -1.32
N ILE A 144 -38.81 -1.11 -0.04
CA ILE A 144 -40.22 -1.16 0.42
C ILE A 144 -40.98 0.09 -0.04
N GLY A 145 -42.08 -0.10 -0.76
CA GLY A 145 -42.94 0.98 -1.28
C GLY A 145 -43.06 1.02 -2.81
N ARG A 146 -42.27 0.21 -3.52
CA ARG A 146 -42.43 0.00 -4.96
C ARG A 146 -43.60 -0.94 -5.26
N THR A 147 -44.42 -0.57 -6.25
CA THR A 147 -45.34 -1.47 -6.97
C THR A 147 -44.68 -2.17 -8.16
N SER A 148 -43.38 -1.95 -8.37
CA SER A 148 -42.65 -2.50 -9.52
C SER A 148 -42.43 -4.02 -9.37
N PRO A 149 -42.72 -4.82 -10.40
CA PRO A 149 -42.50 -6.27 -10.37
C PRO A 149 -41.02 -6.61 -10.20
N VAL A 150 -40.72 -7.48 -9.23
CA VAL A 150 -39.38 -8.06 -9.04
C VAL A 150 -39.20 -9.19 -10.05
N ARG A 151 -38.19 -9.06 -10.92
CA ARG A 151 -37.86 -10.07 -11.93
C ARG A 151 -36.64 -10.87 -11.50
N ILE A 152 -36.75 -12.19 -11.56
CA ILE A 152 -35.68 -13.12 -11.17
C ILE A 152 -35.25 -13.86 -12.43
N PHE A 153 -33.95 -13.79 -12.76
CA PHE A 153 -33.35 -14.48 -13.88
C PHE A 153 -32.52 -15.64 -13.38
N LEU A 154 -32.71 -16.81 -13.98
CA LEU A 154 -32.12 -18.06 -13.53
C LEU A 154 -31.31 -18.69 -14.66
N THR A 155 -30.23 -19.35 -14.28
CA THR A 155 -29.39 -20.15 -15.17
C THR A 155 -29.04 -21.48 -14.49
N GLU A 156 -28.51 -22.45 -15.22
CA GLU A 156 -28.01 -23.70 -14.62
C GLU A 156 -26.91 -23.39 -13.60
N LYS A 157 -26.93 -24.09 -12.46
CA LYS A 157 -25.93 -23.88 -11.40
C LYS A 157 -24.52 -24.09 -11.95
N GLY A 158 -23.62 -23.13 -11.72
CA GLY A 158 -22.25 -23.10 -12.26
C GLY A 158 -22.11 -22.47 -13.65
N LYS A 159 -23.22 -22.15 -14.35
CA LYS A 159 -23.17 -21.53 -15.67
C LYS A 159 -22.74 -20.07 -15.60
N LEU A 160 -23.14 -19.34 -14.56
CA LEU A 160 -22.69 -17.98 -14.29
C LEU A 160 -21.17 -17.97 -14.05
N ALA A 161 -20.67 -18.87 -13.20
CA ALA A 161 -19.23 -19.02 -12.95
C ALA A 161 -18.44 -19.39 -14.22
N GLN A 162 -19.01 -20.22 -15.09
CA GLN A 162 -18.44 -20.54 -16.39
C GLN A 162 -18.35 -19.26 -17.28
N VAL A 163 -19.44 -18.51 -17.39
CA VAL A 163 -19.50 -17.28 -18.20
C VAL A 163 -18.56 -16.21 -17.66
N GLN A 164 -18.47 -16.06 -16.34
CA GLN A 164 -17.51 -15.17 -15.67
C GLN A 164 -16.07 -15.53 -16.05
N THR A 165 -15.73 -16.82 -15.97
CA THR A 165 -14.39 -17.33 -16.31
C THR A 165 -14.07 -17.12 -17.79
N GLU A 166 -15.04 -17.37 -18.68
CA GLU A 166 -14.90 -17.13 -20.13
C GLU A 166 -14.70 -15.64 -20.44
N LEU A 167 -15.52 -14.75 -19.88
CA LEU A 167 -15.42 -13.30 -20.07
C LEU A 167 -14.10 -12.77 -19.52
N TYR A 168 -13.67 -13.21 -18.34
CA TYR A 168 -12.38 -12.85 -17.77
C TYR A 168 -11.23 -13.25 -18.69
N ASN A 169 -11.22 -14.50 -19.17
CA ASN A 169 -10.17 -15.00 -20.03
C ASN A 169 -10.12 -14.30 -21.39
N ILE A 170 -11.27 -14.00 -22.01
CA ILE A 170 -11.31 -13.30 -23.30
C ILE A 170 -10.89 -11.84 -23.13
N SER A 171 -11.42 -11.16 -22.12
CA SER A 171 -11.08 -9.76 -21.84
C SER A 171 -9.60 -9.63 -21.53
N LYS A 172 -9.04 -10.57 -20.74
CA LYS A 172 -7.60 -10.68 -20.50
C LYS A 172 -6.87 -10.87 -21.82
N LYS A 173 -7.18 -11.93 -22.59
CA LYS A 173 -6.45 -12.20 -23.84
C LYS A 173 -6.43 -11.00 -24.80
N ALA A 174 -7.53 -10.29 -24.97
CA ALA A 174 -7.62 -9.19 -25.91
C ALA A 174 -7.03 -7.86 -25.40
N LEU A 175 -7.26 -7.54 -24.12
CA LEU A 175 -6.64 -6.37 -23.48
C LEU A 175 -5.12 -6.52 -23.45
N PHE A 176 -4.65 -7.73 -23.12
CA PHE A 176 -3.23 -8.05 -23.17
C PHE A 176 -2.71 -8.09 -24.61
N ALA A 177 -3.46 -8.55 -25.61
CA ALA A 177 -3.03 -8.47 -27.01
C ALA A 177 -2.85 -7.02 -27.51
N LYS A 178 -3.75 -6.10 -27.14
CA LYS A 178 -3.60 -4.67 -27.47
C LYS A 178 -2.41 -4.06 -26.74
N LYS A 179 -2.21 -4.39 -25.46
CA LYS A 179 -0.99 -4.08 -24.71
C LYS A 179 0.22 -4.59 -25.49
N ASP A 180 0.26 -5.87 -25.83
CA ASP A 180 1.42 -6.51 -26.44
C ASP A 180 1.73 -5.87 -27.79
N THR A 181 0.71 -5.44 -28.52
CA THR A 181 0.86 -4.65 -29.76
C THR A 181 1.44 -3.26 -29.49
N LEU A 182 0.92 -2.52 -28.51
CA LEU A 182 1.42 -1.19 -28.15
C LEU A 182 2.84 -1.25 -27.58
N ILE A 183 3.11 -2.24 -26.72
CA ILE A 183 4.44 -2.57 -26.20
C ILE A 183 5.37 -2.91 -27.36
N THR A 184 4.95 -3.75 -28.31
CA THR A 184 5.75 -4.07 -29.50
C THR A 184 6.07 -2.83 -30.33
N LYS A 185 5.08 -1.94 -30.56
CA LYS A 185 5.29 -0.68 -31.28
C LYS A 185 6.16 0.33 -30.51
N LEU A 186 5.96 0.44 -29.20
CA LEU A 186 6.86 1.21 -28.32
C LEU A 186 8.28 0.65 -28.45
N HIS A 187 8.41 -0.68 -28.58
CA HIS A 187 9.69 -1.39 -28.66
C HIS A 187 10.35 -1.44 -30.02
N ALA A 188 9.62 -1.04 -31.06
CA ALA A 188 10.10 -0.98 -32.42
C ALA A 188 10.97 0.28 -32.67
N ASP A 189 11.10 0.68 -33.93
CA ASP A 189 11.91 1.85 -34.30
C ASP A 189 11.32 3.17 -33.79
N ILE A 190 12.10 4.26 -33.89
CA ILE A 190 11.72 5.60 -33.38
C ILE A 190 10.39 6.07 -33.96
N LYS A 191 10.08 5.72 -35.22
CA LYS A 191 8.85 6.14 -35.89
C LYS A 191 7.66 5.40 -35.32
N GLU A 192 7.76 4.08 -35.13
CA GLU A 192 6.71 3.28 -34.51
C GLU A 192 6.52 3.60 -33.02
N SER A 193 7.62 3.85 -32.29
CA SER A 193 7.55 4.27 -30.89
C SER A 193 6.88 5.63 -30.75
N ASN A 194 7.24 6.63 -31.57
CA ASN A 194 6.57 7.94 -31.56
C ASN A 194 5.10 7.84 -31.97
N THR A 195 4.76 6.91 -32.86
CA THR A 195 3.37 6.63 -33.22
C THR A 195 2.60 6.03 -32.05
N ALA A 196 3.19 5.08 -31.32
CA ALA A 196 2.60 4.49 -30.14
C ALA A 196 2.49 5.48 -28.97
N ILE A 197 3.51 6.33 -28.78
CA ILE A 197 3.47 7.44 -27.82
C ILE A 197 2.35 8.39 -28.19
N ALA A 198 2.26 8.86 -29.43
CA ALA A 198 1.17 9.73 -29.88
C ALA A 198 -0.21 9.07 -29.74
N GLU A 199 -0.28 7.75 -29.99
CA GLU A 199 -1.50 6.95 -29.76
C GLU A 199 -1.87 6.92 -28.27
N LEU A 200 -0.91 6.76 -27.36
CA LEU A 200 -1.12 6.78 -25.90
C LEU A 200 -1.37 8.19 -25.35
N GLU A 201 -0.71 9.22 -25.88
CA GLU A 201 -0.94 10.63 -25.54
C GLU A 201 -2.36 11.02 -25.90
N LYS A 202 -2.80 10.63 -27.10
CA LYS A 202 -4.16 10.79 -27.56
C LYS A 202 -5.13 9.96 -26.73
N GLN A 203 -4.75 8.72 -26.36
CA GLN A 203 -5.62 7.82 -25.63
C GLN A 203 -5.84 8.27 -24.18
N PHE A 204 -4.80 8.71 -23.47
CA PHE A 204 -4.85 9.03 -22.05
C PHE A 204 -4.88 10.53 -21.75
N HIS A 205 -4.91 11.38 -22.79
CA HIS A 205 -4.88 12.84 -22.66
C HIS A 205 -3.76 13.36 -21.76
N LYS A 206 -2.67 12.60 -21.70
CA LYS A 206 -1.46 12.91 -20.95
C LYS A 206 -0.38 13.13 -21.98
N LYS A 207 0.30 14.27 -21.91
CA LYS A 207 1.49 14.47 -22.72
C LYS A 207 2.55 13.52 -22.20
N LEU A 208 3.12 12.71 -23.09
CA LEU A 208 4.09 11.67 -22.76
C LEU A 208 5.39 12.07 -23.41
N ALA A 209 6.34 12.50 -22.60
CA ALA A 209 7.57 13.07 -23.13
C ALA A 209 8.45 12.03 -23.85
N ASN A 210 8.17 10.73 -23.66
CA ASN A 210 9.06 9.65 -24.04
C ASN A 210 8.35 8.28 -23.95
N ARG A 211 9.10 7.25 -24.36
CA ARG A 211 8.63 5.87 -24.47
C ARG A 211 8.25 5.21 -23.14
N PHE A 212 8.87 5.49 -21.98
CA PHE A 212 8.30 4.92 -20.72
C PHE A 212 7.34 5.76 -19.97
N GLU A 213 7.22 7.06 -20.17
CA GLU A 213 5.96 7.68 -19.75
C GLU A 213 4.81 6.95 -20.42
N ALA A 214 4.96 6.56 -21.69
CA ALA A 214 4.05 5.67 -22.37
C ALA A 214 3.99 4.24 -21.79
N GLU A 215 5.11 3.54 -21.56
CA GLU A 215 5.08 2.17 -21.02
C GLU A 215 4.67 2.07 -19.53
N ASN A 216 5.02 3.03 -18.67
CA ASN A 216 4.56 3.09 -17.28
C ASN A 216 3.09 3.36 -17.21
N LEU A 217 2.66 4.37 -17.97
CA LEU A 217 1.25 4.64 -18.13
C LEU A 217 0.56 3.50 -18.87
N LEU A 218 1.28 2.56 -19.48
CA LEU A 218 0.67 1.32 -19.93
C LEU A 218 0.65 0.29 -18.79
N ASN A 219 1.72 0.11 -18.01
CA ASN A 219 1.87 -0.94 -16.98
C ASN A 219 1.20 -0.65 -15.63
N GLU A 220 1.37 0.54 -15.03
CA GLU A 220 0.63 1.01 -13.83
C GLU A 220 -0.87 0.79 -14.03
N LYS A 221 -1.25 1.20 -15.21
CA LYS A 221 -2.53 1.07 -15.78
C LYS A 221 -2.88 -0.42 -15.96
N ILE A 222 -2.14 -1.25 -16.68
CA ILE A 222 -2.43 -2.69 -16.80
C ILE A 222 -2.62 -3.36 -15.44
N GLU A 223 -1.83 -3.00 -14.43
CA GLU A 223 -1.99 -3.51 -13.07
C GLU A 223 -3.33 -3.06 -12.45
N ALA A 224 -3.68 -1.79 -12.59
CA ALA A 224 -5.00 -1.27 -12.19
C ALA A 224 -6.14 -1.99 -12.94
N MET A 225 -5.96 -2.28 -14.23
CA MET A 225 -6.90 -3.07 -15.03
C MET A 225 -6.95 -4.51 -14.56
N GLN A 226 -5.84 -5.18 -14.27
CA GLN A 226 -5.79 -6.56 -13.77
C GLN A 226 -6.56 -6.73 -12.45
N LYS A 227 -6.52 -5.71 -11.59
CA LYS A 227 -7.29 -5.66 -10.34
C LYS A 227 -8.78 -5.49 -10.60
N ARG A 228 -9.16 -4.67 -11.59
CA ARG A 228 -10.56 -4.32 -11.91
C ARG A 228 -11.25 -5.31 -12.85
N LEU A 229 -10.48 -6.05 -13.64
CA LEU A 229 -10.99 -6.93 -14.68
C LEU A 229 -11.84 -8.08 -14.13
N PRO A 230 -11.48 -8.76 -13.01
CA PRO A 230 -12.33 -9.77 -12.39
C PRO A 230 -13.68 -9.22 -11.95
N GLU A 231 -13.67 -8.10 -11.20
CA GLU A 231 -14.90 -7.44 -10.72
C GLU A 231 -15.78 -6.99 -11.89
N PHE A 232 -15.16 -6.43 -12.93
CA PHE A 232 -15.89 -6.00 -14.11
C PHE A 232 -16.45 -7.17 -14.93
N ALA A 233 -15.70 -8.26 -15.06
CA ALA A 233 -16.19 -9.49 -15.70
C ALA A 233 -17.34 -10.12 -14.91
N GLN A 234 -17.27 -10.07 -13.58
CA GLN A 234 -18.34 -10.48 -12.68
C GLN A 234 -19.60 -9.64 -12.92
N GLU A 235 -19.50 -8.31 -12.84
CA GLU A 235 -20.64 -7.42 -13.07
C GLU A 235 -21.25 -7.60 -14.47
N LEU A 236 -20.42 -7.83 -15.49
CA LEU A 236 -20.89 -8.08 -16.85
C LEU A 236 -21.60 -9.42 -17.00
N ALA A 237 -21.17 -10.45 -16.28
CA ALA A 237 -21.80 -11.76 -16.32
C ALA A 237 -23.15 -11.78 -15.59
N GLU A 238 -23.28 -10.97 -14.53
CA GLU A 238 -24.51 -10.84 -13.72
C GLU A 238 -25.56 -9.94 -14.37
N ARG A 239 -25.18 -9.11 -15.36
CA ARG A 239 -26.11 -8.22 -16.06
C ARG A 239 -27.08 -8.99 -16.94
N ASN A 240 -28.35 -8.70 -16.76
CA ASN A 240 -29.38 -9.20 -17.63
C ASN A 240 -29.40 -8.46 -18.99
N LEU A 241 -29.13 -9.20 -20.07
CA LEU A 241 -29.11 -8.69 -21.45
C LEU A 241 -30.49 -8.60 -22.11
N ASP A 242 -31.53 -9.23 -21.56
CA ASP A 242 -32.88 -9.26 -22.16
C ASP A 242 -33.54 -7.87 -22.21
N PHE A 243 -33.06 -6.95 -21.38
CA PHE A 243 -33.52 -5.55 -21.32
C PHE A 243 -32.40 -4.57 -21.63
N ALA A 244 -31.29 -5.03 -22.23
CA ALA A 244 -30.27 -4.14 -22.74
C ALA A 244 -30.73 -3.52 -24.07
N SER A 245 -30.33 -2.27 -24.34
CA SER A 245 -30.55 -1.69 -25.67
C SER A 245 -29.77 -2.49 -26.72
N ASP A 246 -30.23 -2.52 -27.97
CA ASP A 246 -29.49 -3.17 -29.07
C ASP A 246 -28.05 -2.65 -29.17
N LEU A 247 -27.85 -1.36 -28.87
CA LEU A 247 -26.55 -0.72 -28.73
C LEU A 247 -25.70 -1.33 -27.62
N TYR A 248 -26.28 -1.53 -26.44
CA TYR A 248 -25.62 -2.17 -25.31
C TYR A 248 -25.30 -3.64 -25.58
N ILE A 249 -26.24 -4.41 -26.13
CA ILE A 249 -26.02 -5.82 -26.50
C ILE A 249 -24.89 -5.92 -27.52
N LYS A 250 -24.89 -5.05 -28.53
CA LYS A 250 -23.82 -5.00 -29.53
C LYS A 250 -22.47 -4.63 -28.91
N ALA A 251 -22.43 -3.63 -28.02
CA ALA A 251 -21.22 -3.23 -27.31
C ALA A 251 -20.73 -4.36 -26.37
N TYR A 252 -21.65 -5.05 -25.70
CA TYR A 252 -21.38 -6.20 -24.85
C TYR A 252 -20.77 -7.36 -25.66
N GLU A 253 -21.33 -7.70 -26.82
CA GLU A 253 -20.80 -8.74 -27.69
C GLU A 253 -19.41 -8.38 -28.26
N LEU A 254 -19.17 -7.10 -28.54
CA LEU A 254 -17.85 -6.61 -28.91
C LEU A 254 -16.87 -6.72 -27.74
N PHE A 255 -17.32 -6.38 -26.53
CA PHE A 255 -16.53 -6.52 -25.31
C PHE A 255 -16.17 -8.00 -25.04
N LYS A 256 -17.15 -8.90 -25.14
CA LYS A 256 -16.97 -10.36 -24.99
C LYS A 256 -15.98 -10.93 -26.00
N LYS A 257 -15.81 -10.29 -27.16
CA LYS A 257 -14.80 -10.65 -28.17
C LYS A 257 -13.46 -9.94 -27.97
N GLY A 258 -13.35 -9.10 -26.94
CA GLY A 258 -12.16 -8.35 -26.61
C GLY A 258 -12.00 -7.00 -27.33
N ASN A 259 -13.01 -6.58 -28.11
CA ASN A 259 -12.97 -5.37 -28.93
C ASN A 259 -13.46 -4.14 -28.16
N ILE A 260 -12.76 -3.78 -27.09
CA ILE A 260 -13.20 -2.77 -26.11
C ILE A 260 -13.35 -1.37 -26.71
N GLU A 261 -12.43 -0.96 -27.59
CA GLU A 261 -12.55 0.34 -28.27
C GLU A 261 -13.75 0.41 -29.20
N GLN A 262 -14.02 -0.69 -29.92
CA GLN A 262 -15.17 -0.76 -30.78
C GLN A 262 -16.47 -0.81 -29.96
N ALA A 263 -16.46 -1.42 -28.78
CA ALA A 263 -17.56 -1.36 -27.82
C ALA A 263 -17.81 0.08 -27.35
N ILE A 264 -16.77 0.81 -26.91
CA ILE A 264 -16.84 2.23 -26.53
C ILE A 264 -17.38 3.09 -27.68
N LYS A 265 -16.89 2.86 -28.91
CA LYS A 265 -17.34 3.58 -30.11
C LYS A 265 -18.79 3.25 -30.47
N THR A 266 -19.24 2.02 -30.23
CA THR A 266 -20.64 1.62 -30.41
C THR A 266 -21.55 2.36 -29.44
N LEU A 267 -21.06 2.69 -28.24
CA LEU A 267 -21.74 3.52 -27.24
C LEU A 267 -21.47 5.01 -27.49
N ASP A 268 -21.88 5.49 -28.66
CA ASP A 268 -21.69 6.88 -29.09
C ASP A 268 -22.44 7.88 -28.18
N ASN A 269 -21.78 8.98 -27.81
CA ASN A 269 -22.32 9.93 -26.82
C ASN A 269 -23.54 10.69 -27.35
N GLU A 270 -23.56 11.06 -28.63
CA GLU A 270 -24.69 11.75 -29.25
C GLU A 270 -25.88 10.81 -29.35
N THR A 271 -25.64 9.58 -29.80
CA THR A 271 -26.65 8.52 -29.90
C THR A 271 -27.27 8.20 -28.54
N LEU A 272 -26.44 8.08 -27.49
CA LEU A 272 -26.93 7.88 -26.12
C LEU A 272 -27.72 9.08 -25.61
N LYS A 273 -27.27 10.30 -25.90
CA LYS A 273 -27.96 11.55 -25.53
C LYS A 273 -29.30 11.70 -26.25
N GLU A 274 -29.38 11.33 -27.52
CA GLU A 274 -30.61 11.31 -28.31
C GLU A 274 -31.59 10.27 -27.78
N SER A 275 -31.10 9.05 -27.51
CA SER A 275 -31.90 7.98 -26.91
C SER A 275 -32.47 8.40 -25.54
N TYR A 276 -31.64 9.03 -24.70
CA TYR A 276 -32.08 9.60 -23.43
C TYR A 276 -33.11 10.71 -23.63
N THR A 277 -32.86 11.66 -24.52
CA THR A 277 -33.78 12.78 -24.79
C THR A 277 -35.14 12.27 -25.26
N LYS A 278 -35.15 11.24 -26.11
CA LYS A 278 -36.38 10.56 -26.56
C LYS A 278 -37.08 9.85 -25.40
N ALA A 279 -36.34 9.16 -24.53
CA ALA A 279 -36.87 8.48 -23.36
C ALA A 279 -37.48 9.47 -22.36
N VAL A 280 -36.81 10.57 -22.04
CA VAL A 280 -37.32 11.64 -21.15
C VAL A 280 -38.58 12.29 -21.70
N LYS A 281 -38.60 12.61 -23.01
CA LYS A 281 -39.81 13.15 -23.67
C LYS A 281 -40.98 12.17 -23.59
N THR A 282 -40.70 10.87 -23.64
CA THR A 282 -41.71 9.82 -23.53
C THR A 282 -42.17 9.62 -22.08
N LEU A 283 -41.24 9.72 -21.12
CA LEU A 283 -41.53 9.71 -19.68
C LEU A 283 -42.45 10.87 -19.28
N ALA A 284 -42.15 12.08 -19.75
CA ALA A 284 -42.98 13.26 -19.50
C ALA A 284 -44.41 13.10 -20.03
N LYS A 285 -44.57 12.51 -21.22
CA LYS A 285 -45.89 12.15 -21.78
C LYS A 285 -46.59 11.08 -20.94
N GLY A 286 -45.86 10.07 -20.47
CA GLY A 286 -46.38 9.03 -19.59
C GLY A 286 -46.87 9.60 -18.25
N LYS A 287 -46.17 10.58 -17.66
CA LYS A 287 -46.57 11.28 -16.42
C LYS A 287 -47.91 12.02 -16.55
N GLN A 288 -48.35 12.36 -17.77
CA GLN A 288 -49.61 13.08 -18.01
C GLN A 288 -50.84 12.18 -18.22
N LEU A 289 -50.68 10.84 -18.30
CA LEU A 289 -51.75 9.88 -18.61
C LEU A 289 -52.02 8.94 -17.43
N VAL A 290 -53.29 8.68 -17.08
CA VAL A 290 -53.65 8.01 -15.81
C VAL A 290 -53.54 6.48 -15.84
N ASN A 291 -53.94 5.79 -16.93
CA ASN A 291 -53.91 4.32 -17.00
C ASN A 291 -52.84 3.77 -17.97
N THR A 292 -52.71 4.34 -19.18
CA THR A 292 -51.64 4.01 -20.14
C THR A 292 -50.30 4.64 -19.77
N GLY A 293 -50.32 5.65 -18.90
CA GLY A 293 -49.13 6.37 -18.49
C GLY A 293 -48.18 5.54 -17.63
N ILE A 294 -48.69 4.61 -16.81
CA ILE A 294 -47.84 3.78 -15.94
C ILE A 294 -46.93 2.86 -16.77
N GLU A 295 -47.48 2.14 -17.75
CA GLU A 295 -46.69 1.26 -18.63
C GLU A 295 -45.68 2.07 -19.48
N ILE A 296 -46.08 3.26 -19.95
CA ILE A 296 -45.20 4.17 -20.69
C ILE A 296 -44.10 4.73 -19.77
N GLN A 297 -44.41 5.06 -18.52
CA GLN A 297 -43.44 5.52 -17.52
C GLN A 297 -42.44 4.41 -17.19
N GLU A 298 -42.90 3.19 -16.90
CA GLU A 298 -42.04 2.04 -16.62
C GLU A 298 -41.10 1.73 -17.79
N LYS A 299 -41.63 1.72 -19.01
CA LYS A 299 -40.83 1.54 -20.23
C LYS A 299 -39.81 2.67 -20.43
N SER A 300 -40.18 3.92 -20.13
CA SER A 300 -39.29 5.07 -20.29
C SER A 300 -38.21 5.12 -19.21
N ILE A 301 -38.53 4.78 -17.96
CA ILE A 301 -37.56 4.63 -16.87
C ILE A 301 -36.58 3.50 -17.21
N LEU A 302 -37.07 2.38 -17.72
CA LEU A 302 -36.22 1.30 -18.20
C LEU A 302 -35.26 1.78 -19.30
N GLN A 303 -35.73 2.58 -20.26
CA GLN A 303 -34.88 3.16 -21.30
C GLN A 303 -33.85 4.15 -20.75
N ILE A 304 -34.19 4.96 -19.74
CA ILE A 304 -33.24 5.85 -19.10
C ILE A 304 -32.17 5.03 -18.34
N ASN A 305 -32.58 3.99 -17.60
CA ASN A 305 -31.67 3.07 -16.93
C ASN A 305 -30.76 2.32 -17.92
N GLN A 306 -31.25 1.98 -19.12
CA GLN A 306 -30.43 1.43 -20.20
C GLN A 306 -29.35 2.42 -20.66
N VAL A 307 -29.68 3.71 -20.76
CA VAL A 307 -28.71 4.75 -21.12
C VAL A 307 -27.69 4.95 -19.99
N ILE A 308 -28.12 4.98 -18.73
CA ILE A 308 -27.23 5.03 -17.56
C ILE A 308 -26.28 3.83 -17.57
N ASN A 309 -26.80 2.62 -17.76
CA ASN A 309 -26.00 1.40 -17.86
C ASN A 309 -25.00 1.42 -19.01
N SER A 310 -25.35 2.07 -20.12
CA SER A 310 -24.47 2.27 -21.27
C SER A 310 -23.34 3.25 -20.95
N TYR A 311 -23.63 4.37 -20.28
CA TYR A 311 -22.61 5.30 -19.82
C TYR A 311 -21.69 4.68 -18.76
N ASP A 312 -22.23 3.90 -17.81
CA ASP A 312 -21.46 3.19 -16.79
C ASP A 312 -20.51 2.15 -17.43
N LEU A 313 -21.03 1.36 -18.38
CA LEU A 313 -20.21 0.41 -19.14
C LEU A 313 -19.08 1.12 -19.88
N LYS A 314 -19.37 2.28 -20.48
CA LYS A 314 -18.38 3.11 -21.17
C LYS A 314 -17.35 3.71 -20.20
N ALA A 315 -17.76 4.17 -19.01
CA ALA A 315 -16.88 4.74 -17.99
C ALA A 315 -15.92 3.68 -17.44
N LYS A 316 -16.43 2.49 -17.10
CA LYS A 316 -15.62 1.35 -16.65
C LYS A 316 -14.67 0.86 -17.74
N SER A 317 -15.15 0.78 -18.98
CA SER A 317 -14.28 0.47 -20.13
C SER A 317 -13.19 1.53 -20.32
N SER A 318 -13.51 2.81 -20.07
CA SER A 318 -12.56 3.93 -20.12
C SER A 318 -11.55 3.86 -18.99
N ILE A 319 -11.94 3.41 -17.80
CA ILE A 319 -11.04 3.10 -16.68
C ILE A 319 -10.08 1.97 -17.02
N LEU A 320 -10.58 0.88 -17.64
CA LEU A 320 -9.72 -0.22 -18.12
C LEU A 320 -8.76 0.27 -19.21
N LEU A 321 -9.16 1.28 -19.99
CA LEU A 321 -8.29 1.99 -20.91
C LEU A 321 -7.67 3.25 -20.30
N PHE A 322 -7.64 3.37 -18.97
CA PHE A 322 -6.93 4.41 -18.21
C PHE A 322 -7.23 5.86 -18.54
N LYS A 323 -8.36 6.09 -19.17
CA LYS A 323 -8.89 7.40 -19.47
C LYS A 323 -9.70 7.89 -18.27
N TYR A 324 -9.02 8.09 -17.14
CA TYR A 324 -9.69 8.40 -15.87
C TYR A 324 -10.46 9.73 -15.90
N GLN A 325 -9.97 10.71 -16.67
CA GLN A 325 -10.71 11.95 -16.92
C GLN A 325 -11.97 11.73 -17.77
N GLU A 326 -11.90 10.89 -18.81
CA GLU A 326 -13.07 10.52 -19.61
C GLU A 326 -14.08 9.75 -18.75
N ALA A 327 -13.61 8.82 -17.93
CA ALA A 327 -14.46 8.09 -16.99
C ALA A 327 -15.13 9.01 -15.96
N ALA A 328 -14.40 9.96 -15.37
CA ALA A 328 -14.96 10.96 -14.47
C ALA A 328 -16.04 11.80 -15.17
N ALA A 329 -15.80 12.28 -16.39
CA ALA A 329 -16.80 13.03 -17.17
C ALA A 329 -18.04 12.20 -17.55
N LEU A 330 -17.86 10.90 -17.81
CA LEU A 330 -18.97 9.98 -18.06
C LEU A 330 -19.80 9.76 -16.79
N TYR A 331 -19.17 9.64 -15.61
CA TYR A 331 -19.89 9.58 -14.33
C TYR A 331 -20.57 10.91 -14.01
N GLU A 332 -19.97 12.07 -14.30
CA GLU A 332 -20.65 13.36 -14.21
C GLU A 332 -21.91 13.40 -15.07
N ARG A 333 -21.87 12.82 -16.28
CA ARG A 333 -23.07 12.74 -17.13
C ARG A 333 -24.17 11.88 -16.51
N ILE A 334 -23.81 10.76 -15.88
CA ILE A 334 -24.75 9.91 -15.15
C ILE A 334 -25.34 10.66 -13.95
N ILE A 335 -24.49 11.40 -13.20
CA ILE A 335 -24.91 12.26 -12.08
C ILE A 335 -25.92 13.30 -12.57
N THR A 336 -25.64 14.02 -13.66
CA THR A 336 -26.57 14.99 -14.25
C THR A 336 -27.91 14.35 -14.65
N ILE A 337 -27.90 13.15 -15.23
CA ILE A 337 -29.13 12.42 -15.57
C ILE A 337 -29.95 12.11 -14.30
N HIS A 338 -29.30 11.76 -13.19
CA HIS A 338 -30.00 11.51 -11.93
C HIS A 338 -30.57 12.79 -11.33
N GLU A 339 -29.80 13.89 -11.34
CA GLU A 339 -30.22 15.21 -10.86
C GLU A 339 -31.39 15.77 -11.68
N GLU A 340 -31.39 15.61 -13.01
CA GLU A 340 -32.44 16.12 -13.93
C GLU A 340 -33.77 15.37 -13.82
N ASN A 341 -33.78 14.10 -13.38
CA ASN A 341 -34.99 13.25 -13.40
C ASN A 341 -35.55 12.91 -12.02
N GLU A 342 -34.98 13.46 -10.95
CA GLU A 342 -35.36 13.18 -9.55
C GLU A 342 -35.34 11.67 -9.24
N PHE A 343 -34.37 10.94 -9.78
CA PHE A 343 -34.17 9.53 -9.43
C PHE A 343 -33.72 9.38 -7.97
N GLU A 344 -33.83 8.16 -7.42
CA GLU A 344 -33.56 7.89 -6.01
C GLU A 344 -32.20 8.43 -5.56
N ALA A 345 -32.20 9.31 -4.56
CA ALA A 345 -31.01 10.02 -4.12
C ALA A 345 -29.90 9.08 -3.58
N VAL A 346 -30.23 7.86 -3.15
CA VAL A 346 -29.23 6.84 -2.77
C VAL A 346 -28.35 6.43 -3.97
N GLN A 347 -28.92 6.33 -5.17
CA GLN A 347 -28.15 6.01 -6.38
C GLN A 347 -27.22 7.16 -6.78
N LEU A 348 -27.64 8.40 -6.53
CA LEU A 348 -26.82 9.58 -6.78
C LEU A 348 -25.53 9.58 -5.95
N ALA A 349 -25.60 9.21 -4.66
CA ALA A 349 -24.41 9.08 -3.80
C ALA A 349 -23.42 8.02 -4.31
N PHE A 350 -23.92 6.89 -4.84
CA PHE A 350 -23.09 5.86 -5.45
C PHE A 350 -22.32 6.38 -6.68
N TRP A 351 -22.97 7.17 -7.54
CA TRP A 351 -22.30 7.74 -8.72
C TRP A 351 -21.26 8.81 -8.35
N TYR A 352 -21.53 9.58 -7.29
CA TYR A 352 -20.53 10.50 -6.73
C TYR A 352 -19.29 9.74 -6.22
N ASP A 353 -19.45 8.63 -5.53
CA ASP A 353 -18.33 7.76 -5.15
C ASP A 353 -17.54 7.28 -6.37
N LYS A 354 -18.20 6.86 -7.45
CA LYS A 354 -17.52 6.39 -8.67
C LYS A 354 -16.75 7.50 -9.38
N ALA A 355 -17.29 8.72 -9.42
CA ALA A 355 -16.57 9.88 -9.92
C ALA A 355 -15.35 10.22 -9.04
N GLY A 356 -15.49 10.14 -7.72
CA GLY A 356 -14.41 10.34 -6.76
C GLY A 356 -13.29 9.30 -6.90
N GLU A 357 -13.63 8.02 -7.03
CA GLU A 357 -12.66 6.93 -7.27
C GLU A 357 -11.83 7.19 -8.54
N ALA A 358 -12.50 7.56 -9.65
CA ALA A 358 -11.81 7.88 -10.90
C ALA A 358 -10.87 9.10 -10.77
N CYS A 359 -11.24 10.10 -9.98
CA CYS A 359 -10.38 11.26 -9.71
C CYS A 359 -9.19 10.91 -8.80
N LEU A 360 -9.41 10.03 -7.82
CA LEU A 360 -8.37 9.59 -6.88
C LEU A 360 -7.26 8.83 -7.63
N ASP A 361 -7.66 7.93 -8.54
CA ASP A 361 -6.73 7.20 -9.41
C ASP A 361 -5.92 8.11 -10.34
N ASN A 362 -6.46 9.29 -10.63
CA ASN A 362 -5.81 10.30 -11.44
C ASN A 362 -4.94 11.27 -10.59
N GLY A 363 -4.87 11.09 -9.28
CA GLY A 363 -4.14 11.96 -8.35
C GLY A 363 -4.81 13.32 -8.10
N GLN A 364 -6.07 13.50 -8.49
CA GLN A 364 -6.83 14.74 -8.28
C GLN A 364 -7.52 14.71 -6.92
N TYR A 365 -6.74 14.87 -5.84
CA TYR A 365 -7.23 14.74 -4.47
C TYR A 365 -8.33 15.75 -4.12
N ASP A 366 -8.25 17.00 -4.59
CA ASP A 366 -9.27 18.02 -4.31
C ASP A 366 -10.64 17.66 -4.88
N LYS A 367 -10.69 17.27 -6.16
CA LYS A 367 -11.93 16.82 -6.81
C LYS A 367 -12.46 15.52 -6.20
N THR A 368 -11.55 14.62 -5.81
CA THR A 368 -11.92 13.39 -5.11
C THR A 368 -12.68 13.71 -3.82
N LEU A 369 -12.11 14.61 -3.00
CA LEU A 369 -12.73 15.03 -1.75
C LEU A 369 -14.05 15.76 -1.99
N GLU A 370 -14.18 16.55 -3.04
CA GLU A 370 -15.45 17.20 -3.43
C GLU A 370 -16.55 16.16 -3.69
N TYR A 371 -16.29 15.16 -4.54
CA TYR A 371 -17.30 14.14 -4.85
C TYR A 371 -17.62 13.25 -3.65
N TYR A 372 -16.61 12.80 -2.90
CA TYR A 372 -16.85 12.01 -1.68
C TYR A 372 -17.62 12.82 -0.63
N GLN A 373 -17.41 14.13 -0.54
CA GLN A 373 -18.20 14.99 0.35
C GLN A 373 -19.65 15.09 -0.12
N LYS A 374 -19.92 15.23 -1.42
CA LYS A 374 -21.29 15.20 -1.98
C LYS A 374 -21.99 13.88 -1.69
N ALA A 375 -21.30 12.75 -1.91
CA ALA A 375 -21.83 11.42 -1.59
C ALA A 375 -22.15 11.26 -0.08
N LEU A 376 -21.24 11.71 0.79
CA LEU A 376 -21.45 11.69 2.24
C LEU A 376 -22.66 12.55 2.66
N THR A 377 -22.79 13.76 2.12
CA THR A 377 -23.92 14.66 2.43
C THR A 377 -25.24 14.00 2.10
N ILE A 378 -25.38 13.43 0.90
CA ILE A 378 -26.59 12.73 0.48
C ILE A 378 -26.89 11.54 1.41
N ARG A 379 -25.89 10.73 1.75
CA ARG A 379 -26.07 9.60 2.67
C ARG A 379 -26.49 10.04 4.07
N LEU A 380 -26.00 11.17 4.58
CA LEU A 380 -26.41 11.73 5.87
C LEU A 380 -27.84 12.29 5.86
N GLU A 381 -28.32 12.76 4.71
CA GLU A 381 -29.70 13.25 4.56
C GLU A 381 -30.71 12.09 4.47
N LEU A 382 -30.32 10.98 3.83
CA LEU A 382 -31.22 9.85 3.53
C LEU A 382 -31.16 8.73 4.57
N LEU A 383 -30.03 8.56 5.24
CA LEU A 383 -29.76 7.44 6.14
C LEU A 383 -29.52 7.95 7.55
N THR A 384 -29.57 7.04 8.52
CA THR A 384 -29.18 7.42 9.88
C THR A 384 -27.69 7.76 9.91
N PRO A 385 -27.24 8.72 10.73
CA PRO A 385 -25.82 9.06 10.84
C PRO A 385 -24.90 7.89 11.24
N LYS A 386 -25.49 6.82 11.79
CA LYS A 386 -24.80 5.59 12.19
C LYS A 386 -24.95 4.46 11.15
N HIS A 387 -25.43 4.76 9.94
CA HIS A 387 -25.57 3.74 8.91
C HIS A 387 -24.21 3.29 8.34
N LYS A 388 -24.09 2.01 7.95
CA LYS A 388 -22.83 1.44 7.42
C LYS A 388 -22.27 2.20 6.20
N GLU A 389 -23.15 2.66 5.31
CA GLU A 389 -22.76 3.45 4.12
C GLU A 389 -22.20 4.83 4.46
N VAL A 390 -22.65 5.43 5.57
CA VAL A 390 -22.07 6.67 6.08
C VAL A 390 -20.66 6.39 6.60
N ALA A 391 -20.44 5.25 7.27
CA ALA A 391 -19.11 4.83 7.70
C ALA A 391 -18.17 4.58 6.50
N ILE A 392 -18.61 3.88 5.47
CA ILE A 392 -17.84 3.66 4.23
C ILE A 392 -17.42 4.99 3.59
N SER A 393 -18.32 5.98 3.58
CA SER A 393 -18.00 7.33 3.07
C SER A 393 -16.86 7.97 3.87
N TYR A 394 -16.88 7.81 5.20
CA TYR A 394 -15.80 8.27 6.06
C TYR A 394 -14.47 7.54 5.81
N ASP A 395 -14.47 6.24 5.53
CA ASP A 395 -13.23 5.54 5.11
C ASP A 395 -12.68 6.12 3.82
N LYS A 396 -13.52 6.32 2.80
CA LYS A 396 -13.11 6.89 1.50
C LYS A 396 -12.47 8.26 1.65
N MET A 397 -13.09 9.14 2.46
CA MET A 397 -12.48 10.43 2.81
C MET A 397 -11.15 10.25 3.54
N GLY A 398 -11.07 9.31 4.49
CA GLY A 398 -9.85 9.01 5.22
C GLY A 398 -8.70 8.56 4.32
N ILE A 399 -8.98 7.70 3.35
CA ILE A 399 -8.01 7.25 2.33
C ILE A 399 -7.53 8.44 1.48
N ALA A 400 -8.47 9.27 0.99
CA ALA A 400 -8.14 10.42 0.16
C ALA A 400 -7.23 11.41 0.91
N TYR A 401 -7.56 11.76 2.16
CA TYR A 401 -6.73 12.65 2.98
C TYR A 401 -5.37 12.05 3.31
N ARG A 402 -5.27 10.74 3.56
CA ARG A 402 -3.99 10.08 3.81
C ARG A 402 -3.09 10.17 2.58
N LEU A 403 -3.64 9.90 1.39
CA LEU A 403 -2.90 9.98 0.13
C LEU A 403 -2.52 11.42 -0.25
N SER A 404 -3.30 12.41 0.18
CA SER A 404 -2.96 13.83 0.02
C SER A 404 -2.00 14.36 1.09
N GLY A 405 -1.57 13.55 2.06
CA GLY A 405 -0.66 13.94 3.14
C GLY A 405 -1.31 14.61 4.36
N ASP A 406 -2.63 14.80 4.40
CA ASP A 406 -3.34 15.34 5.56
C ASP A 406 -3.72 14.21 6.54
N TYR A 407 -2.71 13.69 7.23
CA TYR A 407 -2.85 12.52 8.10
C TYR A 407 -3.78 12.76 9.31
N GLN A 408 -3.91 14.01 9.77
CA GLN A 408 -4.79 14.35 10.90
C GLN A 408 -6.26 14.29 10.49
N LYS A 409 -6.62 14.83 9.31
CA LYS A 409 -7.97 14.63 8.78
C LYS A 409 -8.21 13.17 8.44
N ALA A 410 -7.22 12.47 7.88
CA ALA A 410 -7.33 11.04 7.62
C ALA A 410 -7.73 10.25 8.88
N LEU A 411 -7.00 10.43 9.99
CA LEU A 411 -7.33 9.81 11.28
C LEU A 411 -8.76 10.14 11.72
N LYS A 412 -9.14 11.42 11.70
CA LYS A 412 -10.47 11.87 12.12
C LYS A 412 -11.59 11.17 11.33
N HIS A 413 -11.42 11.03 10.02
CA HIS A 413 -12.41 10.41 9.16
C HIS A 413 -12.44 8.88 9.36
N VAL A 414 -11.30 8.19 9.37
CA VAL A 414 -11.29 6.72 9.59
C VAL A 414 -11.78 6.36 11.00
N GLN A 415 -11.44 7.13 12.03
CA GLN A 415 -11.95 6.92 13.39
C GLN A 415 -13.48 7.03 13.47
N LYS A 416 -14.08 8.00 12.76
CA LYS A 416 -15.54 8.10 12.66
C LYS A 416 -16.15 6.87 12.01
N SER A 417 -15.53 6.35 10.94
CA SER A 417 -15.97 5.11 10.30
C SER A 417 -15.95 3.94 11.30
N ILE A 418 -14.82 3.75 11.99
CA ILE A 418 -14.63 2.67 12.97
C ILE A 418 -15.70 2.74 14.06
N VAL A 419 -15.90 3.91 14.68
CA VAL A 419 -16.90 4.07 15.76
C VAL A 419 -18.30 3.69 15.29
N ILE A 420 -18.68 4.11 14.08
CA ILE A 420 -19.99 3.74 13.52
C ILE A 420 -20.06 2.23 13.30
N LYS A 421 -19.04 1.63 12.66
CA LYS A 421 -19.00 0.19 12.34
C LYS A 421 -18.98 -0.70 13.58
N GLU A 422 -18.22 -0.33 14.62
CA GLU A 422 -18.20 -1.05 15.90
C GLU A 422 -19.56 -1.04 16.59
N GLU A 423 -20.36 0.01 16.40
CA GLU A 423 -21.70 0.12 16.99
C GLU A 423 -22.76 -0.67 16.20
N VAL A 424 -22.67 -0.68 14.87
CA VAL A 424 -23.76 -1.20 14.01
C VAL A 424 -23.48 -2.52 13.33
N LEU A 425 -22.22 -2.95 13.23
CA LEU A 425 -21.83 -4.18 12.56
C LEU A 425 -21.43 -5.27 13.58
N SER A 426 -21.36 -6.50 13.08
CA SER A 426 -20.77 -7.61 13.84
C SER A 426 -19.29 -7.30 14.14
N PRO A 427 -18.77 -7.66 15.32
CA PRO A 427 -17.33 -7.57 15.60
C PRO A 427 -16.45 -8.36 14.62
N LYS A 428 -17.04 -9.31 13.88
CA LYS A 428 -16.37 -10.10 12.84
C LYS A 428 -16.62 -9.60 11.42
N ASP A 429 -17.15 -8.38 11.24
CA ASP A 429 -17.42 -7.84 9.92
C ASP A 429 -16.11 -7.45 9.19
N ILE A 430 -15.94 -7.91 7.95
CA ILE A 430 -14.73 -7.68 7.16
C ILE A 430 -14.55 -6.18 6.86
N SER A 431 -15.63 -5.42 6.69
CA SER A 431 -15.53 -3.98 6.42
C SER A 431 -14.99 -3.20 7.62
N LEU A 432 -15.18 -3.70 8.85
CA LEU A 432 -14.54 -3.14 10.05
C LEU A 432 -13.03 -3.46 10.04
N ALA A 433 -12.65 -4.68 9.64
CA ALA A 433 -11.25 -5.05 9.47
C ALA A 433 -10.52 -4.16 8.44
N ASP A 434 -11.20 -3.75 7.37
CA ASP A 434 -10.63 -2.84 6.38
C ASP A 434 -10.43 -1.42 6.93
N SER A 435 -11.37 -0.90 7.72
CA SER A 435 -11.17 0.37 8.44
C SER A 435 -9.99 0.31 9.41
N TYR A 436 -9.81 -0.81 10.13
CA TYR A 436 -8.63 -1.01 10.96
C TYR A 436 -7.31 -1.03 10.16
N ASN A 437 -7.32 -1.59 8.96
CA ASN A 437 -6.17 -1.49 8.06
C ASN A 437 -5.90 -0.05 7.61
N HIS A 438 -6.95 0.72 7.29
CA HIS A 438 -6.79 2.13 6.89
C HIS A 438 -6.24 3.01 8.01
N ILE A 439 -6.73 2.85 9.24
CA ILE A 439 -6.20 3.61 10.38
C ILE A 439 -4.78 3.16 10.73
N GLY A 440 -4.48 1.85 10.63
CA GLY A 440 -3.13 1.32 10.82
C GLY A 440 -2.12 1.93 9.86
N ASN A 441 -2.46 2.00 8.56
CA ASN A 441 -1.66 2.68 7.55
C ASN A 441 -1.47 4.17 7.87
N THR A 442 -2.50 4.84 8.41
CA THR A 442 -2.39 6.26 8.77
C THR A 442 -1.45 6.48 9.95
N TYR A 443 -1.48 5.62 10.96
CA TYR A 443 -0.54 5.67 12.09
C TYR A 443 0.88 5.33 11.68
N LEU A 444 1.07 4.42 10.72
CA LEU A 444 2.37 4.12 10.14
C LEU A 444 3.03 5.36 9.53
N GLU A 445 2.30 6.13 8.72
CA GLU A 445 2.80 7.38 8.11
C GLU A 445 3.09 8.48 9.14
N LEU A 446 2.36 8.50 10.26
CA LEU A 446 2.60 9.40 11.39
C LEU A 446 3.77 8.97 12.28
N GLY A 447 4.31 7.77 12.08
CA GLY A 447 5.38 7.21 12.91
C GLY A 447 4.92 6.60 14.23
N ASP A 448 3.61 6.47 14.50
CA ASP A 448 3.06 5.77 15.66
C ASP A 448 2.94 4.27 15.37
N TYR A 449 4.10 3.61 15.34
CA TYR A 449 4.20 2.20 14.92
C TYR A 449 3.48 1.24 15.87
N GLN A 450 3.32 1.60 17.14
CA GLN A 450 2.62 0.76 18.12
C GLN A 450 1.12 0.71 17.84
N LYS A 451 0.49 1.86 17.58
CA LYS A 451 -0.91 1.86 17.13
C LYS A 451 -1.08 1.22 15.77
N ALA A 452 -0.13 1.43 14.84
CA ALA A 452 -0.16 0.75 13.56
C ALA A 452 -0.20 -0.78 13.73
N LEU A 453 0.65 -1.35 14.61
CA LEU A 453 0.62 -2.77 14.96
C LEU A 453 -0.73 -3.19 15.54
N GLU A 454 -1.25 -2.45 16.52
CA GLU A 454 -2.52 -2.75 17.18
C GLU A 454 -3.66 -2.90 16.16
N TYR A 455 -3.82 -1.90 15.29
CA TYR A 455 -4.92 -1.87 14.33
C TYR A 455 -4.72 -2.87 13.19
N HIS A 456 -3.50 -3.07 12.68
CA HIS A 456 -3.25 -4.16 11.72
C HIS A 456 -3.52 -5.53 12.33
N GLN A 457 -3.19 -5.73 13.62
CA GLN A 457 -3.47 -6.99 14.30
C GLN A 457 -4.98 -7.22 14.44
N LYS A 458 -5.75 -6.18 14.82
CA LYS A 458 -7.22 -6.26 14.84
C LYS A 458 -7.79 -6.65 13.46
N SER A 459 -7.26 -6.06 12.38
CA SER A 459 -7.66 -6.42 11.02
C SER A 459 -7.35 -7.87 10.67
N ILE A 460 -6.12 -8.34 10.98
CA ILE A 460 -5.70 -9.72 10.73
C ILE A 460 -6.57 -10.70 11.50
N THR A 461 -6.79 -10.46 12.80
CA THR A 461 -7.58 -11.37 13.65
C THR A 461 -9.01 -11.55 13.13
N ILE A 462 -9.68 -10.46 12.72
CA ILE A 462 -11.03 -10.58 12.12
C ILE A 462 -10.97 -11.38 10.81
N LYS A 463 -9.97 -11.13 9.96
CA LYS A 463 -9.84 -11.81 8.66
C LYS A 463 -9.50 -13.30 8.81
N GLU A 464 -8.59 -13.67 9.70
CA GLU A 464 -8.23 -15.07 10.00
C GLU A 464 -9.42 -15.84 10.59
N ASP A 465 -10.29 -15.18 11.36
CA ASP A 465 -11.48 -15.79 11.96
C ASP A 465 -12.60 -16.10 10.95
N VAL A 466 -12.66 -15.35 9.84
CA VAL A 466 -13.80 -15.36 8.90
C VAL A 466 -13.45 -15.95 7.54
N LEU A 467 -12.20 -15.82 7.13
CA LEU A 467 -11.75 -16.18 5.78
C LEU A 467 -10.92 -17.46 5.80
N GLU A 468 -10.89 -18.15 4.66
CA GLU A 468 -9.98 -19.28 4.46
C GLU A 468 -8.51 -18.80 4.49
N PRO A 469 -7.56 -19.63 4.96
CA PRO A 469 -6.15 -19.23 5.11
C PRO A 469 -5.50 -18.72 3.81
N GLU A 470 -5.93 -19.22 2.66
CA GLU A 470 -5.43 -18.85 1.34
C GLU A 470 -6.15 -17.63 0.75
N HIS A 471 -7.06 -16.98 1.49
CA HIS A 471 -7.84 -15.86 0.96
C HIS A 471 -6.95 -14.64 0.65
N PRO A 472 -7.01 -14.07 -0.57
CA PRO A 472 -6.12 -12.97 -1.00
C PRO A 472 -6.14 -11.71 -0.12
N SER A 473 -7.22 -11.44 0.63
CA SER A 473 -7.27 -10.27 1.52
C SER A 473 -6.32 -10.38 2.73
N LEU A 474 -5.92 -11.59 3.15
CA LEU A 474 -4.94 -11.81 4.22
C LEU A 474 -3.53 -11.40 3.79
N MET A 475 -3.19 -11.58 2.51
CA MET A 475 -1.91 -11.17 1.92
C MET A 475 -1.59 -9.71 2.19
N HIS A 476 -2.55 -8.80 1.98
CA HIS A 476 -2.35 -7.37 2.20
C HIS A 476 -2.14 -7.04 3.67
N SER A 477 -2.92 -7.65 4.56
CA SER A 477 -2.80 -7.44 6.00
C SER A 477 -1.45 -7.94 6.54
N TYR A 478 -1.00 -9.13 6.12
CA TYR A 478 0.32 -9.64 6.48
C TYR A 478 1.45 -8.78 5.91
N ASN A 479 1.34 -8.32 4.67
CA ASN A 479 2.35 -7.42 4.09
C ASN A 479 2.46 -6.11 4.88
N ASN A 480 1.34 -5.49 5.25
CA ASN A 480 1.35 -4.25 6.04
C ASN A 480 1.95 -4.49 7.44
N MET A 481 1.59 -5.60 8.09
CA MET A 481 2.19 -6.00 9.37
C MET A 481 3.71 -6.19 9.26
N GLY A 482 4.18 -6.84 8.19
CA GLY A 482 5.60 -7.01 7.91
C GLY A 482 6.33 -5.66 7.76
N VAL A 483 5.73 -4.70 7.06
CA VAL A 483 6.26 -3.33 6.92
C VAL A 483 6.35 -2.64 8.28
N VAL A 484 5.32 -2.72 9.14
CA VAL A 484 5.39 -2.11 10.47
C VAL A 484 6.52 -2.72 11.31
N TYR A 485 6.71 -4.04 11.26
CA TYR A 485 7.82 -4.69 11.94
C TYR A 485 9.19 -4.29 11.39
N MET A 486 9.31 -3.99 10.10
CA MET A 486 10.55 -3.40 9.56
C MET A 486 10.84 -2.02 10.16
N PHE A 487 9.84 -1.14 10.28
CA PHE A 487 10.02 0.18 10.89
C PHE A 487 10.38 0.10 12.38
N LEU A 488 9.91 -0.95 13.07
CA LEU A 488 10.31 -1.26 14.44
C LEU A 488 11.66 -1.98 14.55
N SER A 489 12.34 -2.24 13.44
CA SER A 489 13.59 -3.03 13.36
C SER A 489 13.45 -4.47 13.89
N LYS A 490 12.24 -5.02 13.93
CA LYS A 490 11.93 -6.41 14.35
C LYS A 490 11.94 -7.33 13.12
N TYR A 491 13.10 -7.43 12.48
CA TYR A 491 13.26 -8.02 11.14
C TYR A 491 12.80 -9.48 11.02
N GLN A 492 12.99 -10.32 12.05
CA GLN A 492 12.55 -11.72 12.05
C GLN A 492 11.02 -11.83 12.01
N LYS A 493 10.31 -10.97 12.75
CA LYS A 493 8.83 -10.91 12.70
C LYS A 493 8.35 -10.38 11.35
N ALA A 494 9.05 -9.38 10.81
CA ALA A 494 8.77 -8.90 9.45
C ALA A 494 8.89 -10.04 8.43
N LEU A 495 9.96 -10.84 8.52
CA LEU A 495 10.20 -11.98 7.64
C LEU A 495 9.07 -13.00 7.71
N GLU A 496 8.63 -13.36 8.92
CA GLU A 496 7.51 -14.30 9.14
C GLU A 496 6.24 -13.83 8.42
N HIS A 497 5.84 -12.56 8.61
CA HIS A 497 4.63 -12.03 7.98
C HIS A 497 4.76 -11.91 6.45
N HIS A 498 5.91 -11.48 5.93
CA HIS A 498 6.12 -11.45 4.49
C HIS A 498 6.16 -12.85 3.87
N GLN A 499 6.65 -13.86 4.59
CA GLN A 499 6.60 -15.27 4.16
C GLN A 499 5.16 -15.79 4.15
N LYS A 500 4.33 -15.48 5.15
CA LYS A 500 2.88 -15.80 5.12
C LYS A 500 2.18 -15.19 3.92
N ALA A 501 2.42 -13.89 3.66
CA ALA A 501 1.88 -13.21 2.48
C ALA A 501 2.38 -13.84 1.17
N MET A 502 3.63 -14.26 1.13
CA MET A 502 4.24 -14.89 -0.05
C MET A 502 3.69 -16.30 -0.30
N ALA A 503 3.47 -17.11 0.74
CA ALA A 503 2.89 -18.44 0.61
C ALA A 503 1.50 -18.38 -0.05
N ILE A 504 0.65 -17.41 0.35
CA ILE A 504 -0.65 -17.18 -0.29
C ILE A 504 -0.47 -16.75 -1.76
N LYS A 505 0.48 -15.87 -2.05
CA LYS A 505 0.75 -15.44 -3.43
C LYS A 505 1.20 -16.59 -4.33
N GLU A 506 2.03 -17.49 -3.83
CA GLU A 506 2.54 -18.63 -4.61
C GLU A 506 1.45 -19.65 -4.95
N THR A 507 0.36 -19.74 -4.16
CA THR A 507 -0.78 -20.62 -4.48
C THR A 507 -1.75 -20.00 -5.48
N VAL A 508 -1.92 -18.67 -5.45
CA VAL A 508 -2.94 -17.99 -6.28
C VAL A 508 -2.37 -17.35 -7.56
N LEU A 509 -1.06 -17.09 -7.63
CA LEU A 509 -0.42 -16.40 -8.76
C LEU A 509 0.48 -17.33 -9.59
N ASN A 510 0.64 -16.99 -10.87
CA ASN A 510 1.64 -17.62 -11.73
C ASN A 510 3.07 -17.33 -11.20
N PRO A 511 4.01 -18.29 -11.24
CA PRO A 511 5.42 -18.10 -10.85
C PRO A 511 6.15 -16.88 -11.45
N ILE A 512 5.74 -16.39 -12.62
CA ILE A 512 6.32 -15.17 -13.23
C ILE A 512 5.48 -13.91 -12.97
N HIS A 513 4.58 -13.91 -11.99
CA HIS A 513 3.75 -12.75 -11.70
C HIS A 513 4.57 -11.61 -11.04
N PRO A 514 4.46 -10.34 -11.50
CA PRO A 514 5.20 -9.21 -10.92
C PRO A 514 5.05 -9.04 -9.40
N ASP A 515 3.88 -9.37 -8.83
CA ASP A 515 3.65 -9.31 -7.37
C ASP A 515 4.55 -10.24 -6.56
N LEU A 516 5.05 -11.33 -7.15
CA LEU A 516 6.06 -12.19 -6.54
C LEU A 516 7.42 -11.48 -6.51
N ALA A 517 7.77 -10.74 -7.56
CA ALA A 517 8.99 -9.92 -7.57
C ALA A 517 8.93 -8.82 -6.48
N THR A 518 7.77 -8.22 -6.26
CA THR A 518 7.56 -7.26 -5.16
C THR A 518 7.75 -7.93 -3.79
N SER A 519 7.22 -9.14 -3.58
CA SER A 519 7.45 -9.89 -2.34
C SER A 519 8.93 -10.23 -2.12
N TYR A 520 9.63 -10.69 -3.17
CA TYR A 520 11.06 -10.97 -3.09
C TYR A 520 11.88 -9.71 -2.77
N ASN A 521 11.52 -8.55 -3.31
CA ASN A 521 12.15 -7.29 -2.94
C ASN A 521 11.93 -6.92 -1.47
N ASN A 522 10.71 -7.09 -0.94
CA ASN A 522 10.43 -6.84 0.48
C ASN A 522 11.25 -7.77 1.38
N ILE A 523 11.32 -9.06 1.04
CA ILE A 523 12.16 -10.03 1.77
C ILE A 523 13.64 -9.65 1.68
N ALA A 524 14.12 -9.19 0.52
CA ALA A 524 15.49 -8.73 0.36
C ALA A 524 15.80 -7.52 1.26
N PHE A 525 14.89 -6.55 1.39
CA PHE A 525 15.05 -5.44 2.33
C PHE A 525 15.14 -5.91 3.78
N ILE A 526 14.41 -6.97 4.16
CA ILE A 526 14.49 -7.55 5.50
C ILE A 526 15.85 -8.21 5.73
N TYR A 527 16.36 -9.01 4.79
CA TYR A 527 17.71 -9.58 4.90
C TYR A 527 18.79 -8.51 4.95
N ARG A 528 18.62 -7.41 4.20
CA ARG A 528 19.49 -6.24 4.32
C ARG A 528 19.44 -5.63 5.73
N GLY A 529 18.25 -5.53 6.33
CA GLY A 529 18.06 -5.08 7.72
C GLY A 529 18.67 -6.02 8.75
N LEU A 530 18.70 -7.33 8.46
CA LEU A 530 19.40 -8.35 9.25
C LEU A 530 20.93 -8.33 9.09
N GLY A 531 21.46 -7.55 8.15
CA GLY A 531 22.88 -7.54 7.81
C GLY A 531 23.32 -8.70 6.92
N ASP A 532 22.42 -9.57 6.48
CA ASP A 532 22.68 -10.67 5.54
C ASP A 532 22.55 -10.16 4.09
N TYR A 533 23.57 -9.40 3.68
CA TYR A 533 23.58 -8.74 2.37
C TYR A 533 23.66 -9.74 1.20
N GLN A 534 24.20 -10.94 1.43
CA GLN A 534 24.29 -11.96 0.40
C GLN A 534 22.90 -12.53 0.07
N ARG A 535 22.10 -12.90 1.09
CA ARG A 535 20.71 -13.33 0.84
C ARG A 535 19.86 -12.19 0.30
N ALA A 536 20.08 -10.95 0.75
CA ALA A 536 19.40 -9.79 0.18
C ALA A 536 19.67 -9.69 -1.34
N LEU A 537 20.92 -9.88 -1.77
CA LEU A 537 21.28 -9.90 -3.18
C LEU A 537 20.56 -11.01 -3.95
N GLU A 538 20.55 -12.24 -3.41
CA GLU A 538 19.87 -13.39 -4.02
C GLU A 538 18.38 -13.13 -4.25
N TYR A 539 17.68 -12.58 -3.25
CA TYR A 539 16.26 -12.26 -3.36
C TYR A 539 15.98 -11.11 -4.32
N HIS A 540 16.80 -10.06 -4.35
CA HIS A 540 16.68 -9.03 -5.37
C HIS A 540 16.96 -9.57 -6.79
N GLN A 541 17.88 -10.52 -6.94
CA GLN A 541 18.13 -11.19 -8.23
C GLN A 541 16.94 -12.06 -8.67
N LYS A 542 16.27 -12.77 -7.74
CA LYS A 542 15.01 -13.47 -8.05
C LYS A 542 13.92 -12.50 -8.51
N ALA A 543 13.77 -11.37 -7.83
CA ALA A 543 12.84 -10.31 -8.25
C ALA A 543 13.21 -9.76 -9.63
N MET A 544 14.50 -9.53 -9.89
CA MET A 544 15.01 -9.05 -11.18
C MET A 544 14.72 -10.05 -12.30
N ALA A 545 14.95 -11.34 -12.09
CA ALA A 545 14.70 -12.38 -13.09
C ALA A 545 13.24 -12.44 -13.54
N ILE A 546 12.29 -12.33 -12.59
CA ILE A 546 10.86 -12.23 -12.93
C ILE A 546 10.59 -10.97 -13.75
N ARG A 547 11.14 -9.83 -13.33
CA ARG A 547 10.95 -8.54 -14.00
C ARG A 547 11.56 -8.53 -15.41
N GLU A 548 12.72 -9.15 -15.62
CA GLU A 548 13.36 -9.28 -16.94
C GLU A 548 12.59 -10.23 -17.86
N ALA A 549 11.92 -11.24 -17.30
CA ALA A 549 11.09 -12.16 -18.08
C ALA A 549 9.74 -11.53 -18.51
N VAL A 550 9.21 -10.60 -17.71
CA VAL A 550 7.87 -10.00 -17.93
C VAL A 550 7.94 -8.63 -18.59
N PHE A 551 8.98 -7.87 -18.28
CA PHE A 551 9.14 -6.50 -18.73
C PHE A 551 10.29 -6.38 -19.73
N ASN A 552 10.23 -5.33 -20.53
CA ASN A 552 11.31 -5.00 -21.44
C ASN A 552 12.44 -4.25 -20.76
N SER A 553 13.56 -4.10 -21.47
CA SER A 553 14.81 -3.55 -20.94
C SER A 553 14.76 -2.11 -20.42
N ILE A 554 13.71 -1.33 -20.71
CA ILE A 554 13.60 0.06 -20.24
C ILE A 554 12.51 0.26 -19.19
N HIS A 555 11.96 -0.79 -18.56
CA HIS A 555 10.88 -0.69 -17.56
C HIS A 555 11.32 -0.14 -16.18
N PRO A 556 10.47 0.57 -15.39
CA PRO A 556 10.87 1.16 -14.09
C PRO A 556 11.17 0.12 -13.06
N ASP A 557 10.43 -0.97 -13.08
CA ASP A 557 10.68 -2.03 -12.11
C ASP A 557 12.07 -2.63 -12.30
N LEU A 558 12.60 -2.60 -13.53
CA LEU A 558 14.00 -2.93 -13.77
C LEU A 558 14.94 -1.84 -13.26
N ALA A 559 14.65 -0.55 -13.50
CA ALA A 559 15.44 0.55 -12.92
C ALA A 559 15.48 0.48 -11.37
N ASN A 560 14.34 0.24 -10.74
CA ASN A 560 14.21 0.02 -9.30
C ASN A 560 14.98 -1.22 -8.83
N SER A 561 14.90 -2.33 -9.56
CA SER A 561 15.69 -3.53 -9.27
C SER A 561 17.19 -3.26 -9.35
N TYR A 562 17.66 -2.59 -10.42
CA TYR A 562 19.07 -2.21 -10.55
C TYR A 562 19.51 -1.29 -9.42
N ASN A 563 18.70 -0.30 -9.04
CA ASN A 563 18.99 0.59 -7.92
C ASN A 563 19.09 -0.17 -6.58
N ASN A 564 18.16 -1.08 -6.30
CA ASN A 564 18.17 -1.86 -5.06
C ASN A 564 19.36 -2.83 -5.01
N ILE A 565 19.67 -3.49 -6.13
CA ILE A 565 20.85 -4.37 -6.23
C ILE A 565 22.14 -3.56 -6.07
N ALA A 566 22.20 -2.36 -6.64
CA ALA A 566 23.35 -1.46 -6.47
C ALA A 566 23.56 -1.08 -4.99
N ASP A 567 22.48 -0.78 -4.26
CA ASP A 567 22.54 -0.53 -2.82
C ASP A 567 23.08 -1.74 -2.04
N ILE A 568 22.76 -2.98 -2.45
CA ILE A 568 23.35 -4.18 -1.85
C ILE A 568 24.82 -4.32 -2.20
N TYR A 569 25.22 -4.09 -3.45
CA TYR A 569 26.64 -4.08 -3.82
C TYR A 569 27.42 -3.03 -3.04
N ARG A 570 26.83 -1.87 -2.73
CA ARG A 570 27.42 -0.87 -1.84
C ARG A 570 27.65 -1.43 -0.43
N ASN A 571 26.66 -2.10 0.17
CA ASN A 571 26.81 -2.72 1.50
C ASN A 571 27.83 -3.87 1.52
N LEU A 572 28.08 -4.51 0.37
CA LEU A 572 29.12 -5.53 0.18
C LEU A 572 30.49 -4.95 -0.18
N ALA A 573 30.65 -3.62 -0.19
CA ALA A 573 31.86 -2.91 -0.64
C ALA A 573 32.25 -3.15 -2.12
N ALA A 574 31.34 -3.67 -2.94
CA ALA A 574 31.55 -3.87 -4.37
C ALA A 574 31.20 -2.59 -5.15
N TYR A 575 31.85 -1.47 -4.82
CA TYR A 575 31.45 -0.14 -5.29
C TYR A 575 31.43 0.00 -6.82
N GLN A 576 32.34 -0.65 -7.55
CA GLN A 576 32.33 -0.59 -9.01
C GLN A 576 31.05 -1.20 -9.61
N LYS A 577 30.56 -2.31 -9.03
CA LYS A 577 29.27 -2.90 -9.43
C LYS A 577 28.11 -2.02 -9.01
N ALA A 578 28.17 -1.41 -7.81
CA ALA A 578 27.16 -0.45 -7.37
C ALA A 578 27.06 0.75 -8.34
N LEU A 579 28.20 1.33 -8.73
CA LEU A 579 28.25 2.40 -9.74
C LEU A 579 27.64 1.96 -11.07
N GLU A 580 28.03 0.79 -11.59
CA GLU A 580 27.49 0.23 -12.84
C GLU A 580 25.96 0.07 -12.77
N TYR A 581 25.45 -0.52 -11.70
CA TYR A 581 24.02 -0.80 -11.55
C TYR A 581 23.19 0.48 -11.33
N HIS A 582 23.67 1.43 -10.50
CA HIS A 582 23.01 2.73 -10.39
C HIS A 582 23.04 3.49 -11.72
N GLN A 583 24.14 3.41 -12.48
CA GLN A 583 24.21 4.01 -13.81
C GLN A 583 23.21 3.36 -14.78
N LYS A 584 23.00 2.04 -14.73
CA LYS A 584 21.94 1.36 -15.49
C LYS A 584 20.55 1.85 -15.09
N ALA A 585 20.25 1.96 -13.79
CA ALA A 585 18.99 2.50 -13.29
C ALA A 585 18.74 3.93 -13.79
N ILE A 586 19.77 4.80 -13.72
CA ILE A 586 19.72 6.18 -14.22
C ILE A 586 19.58 6.21 -15.74
N ALA A 587 20.30 5.37 -16.47
CA ALA A 587 20.27 5.33 -17.93
C ALA A 587 18.90 4.91 -18.44
N ILE A 588 18.31 3.88 -17.82
CA ILE A 588 16.92 3.52 -18.02
C ILE A 588 16.09 4.76 -17.71
N GLN A 589 16.05 5.24 -16.46
CA GLN A 589 15.16 6.33 -16.03
C GLN A 589 15.27 7.62 -16.86
N LYS A 590 16.42 7.91 -17.44
CA LYS A 590 16.62 9.03 -18.37
C LYS A 590 16.12 8.78 -19.78
N ALA A 591 16.32 7.57 -20.32
CA ALA A 591 15.76 7.17 -21.62
C ALA A 591 14.23 7.25 -21.61
N ILE A 592 13.72 7.14 -20.41
CA ILE A 592 12.39 7.46 -20.06
C ILE A 592 12.30 8.97 -19.82
N ASP A 593 12.20 9.41 -18.58
CA ASP A 593 11.70 10.70 -18.18
C ASP A 593 12.79 11.31 -17.31
N PRO A 594 13.60 12.20 -17.90
CA PRO A 594 14.66 12.88 -17.18
C PRO A 594 14.12 13.87 -16.12
N GLY A 595 12.82 14.17 -16.10
CA GLY A 595 12.15 15.02 -15.12
C GLY A 595 11.43 14.27 -13.99
N HIS A 596 11.32 12.94 -14.05
CA HIS A 596 10.59 12.18 -13.04
C HIS A 596 11.25 12.28 -11.64
N PRO A 597 10.51 12.55 -10.56
CA PRO A 597 11.06 12.65 -9.20
C PRO A 597 11.86 11.42 -8.74
N ILE A 598 11.53 10.22 -9.22
CA ILE A 598 12.28 8.99 -8.89
C ILE A 598 13.74 9.03 -9.36
N LEU A 599 14.06 9.78 -10.42
CA LEU A 599 15.43 9.95 -10.89
C LEU A 599 16.29 10.66 -9.83
N ALA A 600 15.69 11.55 -9.05
CA ALA A 600 16.36 12.18 -7.92
C ALA A 600 16.79 11.16 -6.86
N ASN A 601 16.00 10.10 -6.62
CA ASN A 601 16.39 8.99 -5.73
C ASN A 601 17.64 8.26 -6.27
N TYR A 602 17.66 7.93 -7.57
CA TYR A 602 18.80 7.23 -8.16
C TYR A 602 20.08 8.07 -8.16
N TYR A 603 19.98 9.37 -8.42
CA TYR A 603 21.12 10.28 -8.27
C TYR A 603 21.61 10.39 -6.83
N THR A 604 20.67 10.46 -5.87
CA THR A 604 21.00 10.48 -4.43
C THR A 604 21.76 9.22 -4.03
N ASN A 605 21.27 8.03 -4.43
CA ASN A 605 21.92 6.76 -4.10
C ASN A 605 23.29 6.62 -4.78
N LEU A 606 23.42 7.03 -6.05
CA LEU A 606 24.72 7.08 -6.73
C LEU A 606 25.69 8.04 -6.04
N ALA A 607 25.19 9.18 -5.54
CA ALA A 607 26.01 10.14 -4.82
C ALA A 607 26.53 9.56 -3.50
N ILE A 608 25.74 8.75 -2.79
CA ILE A 608 26.19 8.03 -1.59
C ILE A 608 27.35 7.08 -1.93
N VAL A 609 27.31 6.38 -3.07
CA VAL A 609 28.45 5.54 -3.51
C VAL A 609 29.69 6.38 -3.77
N TYR A 610 29.56 7.57 -4.37
CA TYR A 610 30.70 8.47 -4.53
C TYR A 610 31.20 9.06 -3.21
N GLU A 611 30.32 9.29 -2.23
CA GLU A 611 30.67 9.69 -0.87
C GLU A 611 31.47 8.58 -0.18
N ASP A 612 31.02 7.32 -0.28
CA ASP A 612 31.73 6.14 0.24
C ASP A 612 33.11 5.94 -0.43
N LEU A 613 33.28 6.42 -1.66
CA LEU A 613 34.56 6.45 -2.38
C LEU A 613 35.38 7.73 -2.12
N GLY A 614 34.91 8.65 -1.27
CA GLY A 614 35.59 9.91 -0.95
C GLY A 614 35.52 10.99 -2.05
N ASN A 615 34.78 10.77 -3.14
CA ASN A 615 34.58 11.75 -4.20
C ASN A 615 33.41 12.71 -3.90
N TYR A 616 33.59 13.54 -2.87
CA TYR A 616 32.54 14.44 -2.38
C TYR A 616 32.09 15.49 -3.41
N ARG A 617 32.96 15.90 -4.34
CA ARG A 617 32.59 16.83 -5.42
C ARG A 617 31.60 16.20 -6.39
N LYS A 618 31.82 14.93 -6.77
CA LYS A 618 30.88 14.21 -7.64
C LYS A 618 29.56 13.94 -6.92
N ALA A 619 29.63 13.57 -5.64
CA ALA A 619 28.44 13.41 -4.81
C ALA A 619 27.61 14.71 -4.72
N LEU A 620 28.28 15.86 -4.57
CA LEU A 620 27.64 17.19 -4.55
C LEU A 620 26.93 17.49 -5.87
N GLU A 621 27.61 17.30 -7.01
CA GLU A 621 27.03 17.51 -8.34
C GLU A 621 25.76 16.68 -8.55
N LEU A 622 25.78 15.42 -8.15
CA LEU A 622 24.65 14.51 -8.30
C LEU A 622 23.47 14.89 -7.38
N ASN A 623 23.73 15.29 -6.13
CA ASN A 623 22.68 15.77 -5.24
C ASN A 623 22.07 17.10 -5.70
N GLN A 624 22.87 18.00 -6.28
CA GLN A 624 22.34 19.23 -6.88
C GLN A 624 21.38 18.92 -8.03
N ARG A 625 21.70 17.93 -8.88
CA ARG A 625 20.79 17.45 -9.93
C ARG A 625 19.50 16.85 -9.33
N ALA A 626 19.61 16.08 -8.26
CA ALA A 626 18.46 15.49 -7.57
C ALA A 626 17.52 16.57 -6.99
N ILE A 627 18.09 17.61 -6.36
CA ILE A 627 17.34 18.76 -5.84
C ILE A 627 16.65 19.51 -6.97
N ALA A 628 17.35 19.83 -8.05
CA ALA A 628 16.77 20.57 -9.19
C ALA A 628 15.56 19.84 -9.82
N ILE A 629 15.60 18.49 -9.90
CA ILE A 629 14.45 17.69 -10.36
C ILE A 629 13.26 17.84 -9.41
N ARG A 630 13.49 17.72 -8.09
CA ARG A 630 12.42 17.80 -7.09
C ARG A 630 11.83 19.21 -7.00
N GLU A 631 12.65 20.25 -7.05
CA GLU A 631 12.20 21.66 -7.06
C GLU A 631 11.38 22.01 -8.30
N ALA A 632 11.59 21.33 -9.42
CA ALA A 632 10.81 21.54 -10.64
C ALA A 632 9.41 20.89 -10.60
N VAL A 633 9.19 19.90 -9.72
CA VAL A 633 7.96 19.10 -9.66
C VAL A 633 7.14 19.36 -8.41
N PHE A 634 7.79 19.64 -7.28
CA PHE A 634 7.15 19.76 -5.99
C PHE A 634 7.15 21.20 -5.48
N ASP A 635 6.11 21.53 -4.69
CA ASP A 635 6.08 22.77 -3.93
C ASP A 635 7.19 22.80 -2.87
N SER A 636 7.54 24.01 -2.43
CA SER A 636 8.71 24.27 -1.58
C SER A 636 8.68 23.58 -0.20
N ASP A 637 7.51 23.13 0.24
CA ASP A 637 7.25 22.45 1.51
C ASP A 637 7.09 20.92 1.37
N HIS A 638 7.37 20.35 0.19
CA HIS A 638 7.23 18.92 -0.01
C HIS A 638 8.30 18.10 0.77
N PRO A 639 7.93 17.01 1.47
CA PRO A 639 8.84 16.21 2.30
C PRO A 639 10.09 15.68 1.58
N ASP A 640 9.99 15.34 0.28
CA ASP A 640 11.14 14.85 -0.50
C ASP A 640 12.26 15.88 -0.66
N LEU A 641 11.94 17.19 -0.63
CA LEU A 641 12.95 18.23 -0.61
C LEU A 641 13.75 18.20 0.70
N ALA A 642 13.09 17.92 1.84
CA ALA A 642 13.78 17.80 3.13
C ALA A 642 14.80 16.65 3.14
N ILE A 643 14.48 15.51 2.52
CA ILE A 643 15.42 14.39 2.36
C ILE A 643 16.64 14.84 1.54
N SER A 644 16.40 15.54 0.44
CA SER A 644 17.45 16.08 -0.44
C SER A 644 18.37 17.05 0.29
N TYR A 645 17.78 17.98 1.05
CA TYR A 645 18.51 18.98 1.83
C TYR A 645 19.36 18.35 2.93
N ASN A 646 18.86 17.30 3.58
CA ASN A 646 19.68 16.54 4.54
C ASN A 646 20.89 15.87 3.89
N ASN A 647 20.71 15.27 2.70
CA ASN A 647 21.80 14.58 2.01
C ASN A 647 22.86 15.56 1.48
N ILE A 648 22.45 16.67 0.86
CA ILE A 648 23.42 17.69 0.41
C ILE A 648 24.14 18.37 1.58
N ALA A 649 23.46 18.54 2.72
CA ALA A 649 24.08 19.07 3.94
C ALA A 649 25.20 18.15 4.46
N ASN A 650 24.99 16.84 4.46
CA ASN A 650 26.03 15.87 4.83
C ASN A 650 27.26 15.97 3.91
N ILE A 651 27.05 16.18 2.61
CA ILE A 651 28.14 16.37 1.64
C ILE A 651 28.89 17.69 1.91
N TYR A 652 28.18 18.79 2.19
CA TYR A 652 28.83 20.04 2.59
C TYR A 652 29.63 19.89 3.87
N LYS A 653 29.15 19.10 4.85
CA LYS A 653 29.89 18.77 6.07
C LYS A 653 31.17 17.99 5.73
N ASN A 654 31.12 16.98 4.85
CA ASN A 654 32.31 16.24 4.42
C ASN A 654 33.32 17.13 3.64
N LEU A 655 32.84 18.19 2.99
CA LEU A 655 33.66 19.24 2.36
C LEU A 655 34.14 20.33 3.33
N ALA A 656 33.92 20.16 4.64
CA ALA A 656 34.19 21.15 5.69
C ALA A 656 33.48 22.51 5.52
N ALA A 657 32.45 22.58 4.66
CA ALA A 657 31.62 23.76 4.44
C ALA A 657 30.46 23.83 5.47
N TYR A 658 30.83 23.85 6.75
CA TYR A 658 29.89 23.62 7.86
C TYR A 658 28.70 24.60 7.90
N GLN A 659 28.92 25.88 7.58
CA GLN A 659 27.83 26.86 7.59
C GLN A 659 26.74 26.54 6.55
N LYS A 660 27.13 26.06 5.36
CA LYS A 660 26.18 25.59 4.34
C LYS A 660 25.46 24.32 4.79
N ALA A 661 26.18 23.40 5.43
CA ALA A 661 25.57 22.19 5.99
C ALA A 661 24.46 22.54 7.00
N LEU A 662 24.73 23.48 7.92
CA LEU A 662 23.74 23.95 8.89
C LEU A 662 22.52 24.60 8.21
N GLU A 663 22.74 25.43 7.18
CA GLU A 663 21.65 26.08 6.42
C GLU A 663 20.70 25.04 5.80
N TYR A 664 21.26 24.04 5.10
CA TYR A 664 20.45 23.01 4.44
C TYR A 664 19.76 22.06 5.42
N HIS A 665 20.41 21.67 6.53
CA HIS A 665 19.71 20.92 7.58
C HIS A 665 18.55 21.73 8.19
N GLN A 666 18.71 23.05 8.34
CA GLN A 666 17.64 23.90 8.86
C GLN A 666 16.45 23.97 7.88
N LYS A 667 16.70 24.06 6.56
CA LYS A 667 15.65 23.96 5.54
C LYS A 667 14.88 22.64 5.63
N ALA A 668 15.58 21.52 5.81
CA ALA A 668 14.96 20.22 5.98
C ALA A 668 14.07 20.15 7.23
N ILE A 669 14.53 20.69 8.36
CA ILE A 669 13.78 20.72 9.63
C ILE A 669 12.51 21.56 9.49
N THR A 670 12.58 22.73 8.84
CA THR A 670 11.40 23.60 8.64
C THR A 670 10.28 22.85 7.90
N ILE A 671 10.61 22.13 6.83
CA ILE A 671 9.66 21.32 6.08
C ILE A 671 9.10 20.18 6.95
N GLN A 672 9.99 19.40 7.58
CA GLN A 672 9.59 18.25 8.39
C GLN A 672 8.69 18.65 9.58
N GLN A 673 8.98 19.77 10.25
CA GLN A 673 8.17 20.30 11.35
C GLN A 673 6.76 20.69 10.89
N ALA A 674 6.65 21.34 9.73
CA ALA A 674 5.38 21.78 9.19
C ALA A 674 4.48 20.59 8.78
N VAL A 675 5.06 19.57 8.16
CA VAL A 675 4.29 18.44 7.58
C VAL A 675 4.08 17.28 8.55
N LEU A 676 5.11 16.89 9.31
CA LEU A 676 5.11 15.67 10.13
C LEU A 676 4.90 15.94 11.63
N GLY A 677 4.98 17.21 12.04
CA GLY A 677 4.91 17.61 13.44
C GLY A 677 6.27 17.53 14.18
N PRO A 678 6.32 18.01 15.44
CA PRO A 678 7.58 18.21 16.17
C PRO A 678 8.24 16.92 16.69
N ASP A 679 7.47 15.84 16.84
CA ASP A 679 7.92 14.60 17.47
C ASP A 679 8.23 13.48 16.47
N HIS A 680 8.21 13.78 15.17
CA HIS A 680 8.45 12.76 14.15
C HIS A 680 9.92 12.28 14.15
N PRO A 681 10.21 10.96 14.04
CA PRO A 681 11.57 10.41 14.04
C PRO A 681 12.53 11.03 13.02
N PHE A 682 12.02 11.52 11.88
CA PHE A 682 12.86 12.18 10.86
C PHE A 682 13.48 13.49 11.35
N LEU A 683 12.80 14.25 12.22
CA LEU A 683 13.40 15.44 12.84
C LEU A 683 14.58 15.04 13.74
N ALA A 684 14.46 13.92 14.46
CA ALA A 684 15.55 13.44 15.30
C ALA A 684 16.81 13.12 14.47
N THR A 685 16.64 12.59 13.25
CA THR A 685 17.75 12.38 12.33
C THR A 685 18.38 13.69 11.89
N SER A 686 17.58 14.68 11.48
CA SER A 686 18.09 16.01 11.11
C SER A 686 18.83 16.71 12.26
N TYR A 687 18.28 16.68 13.48
CA TYR A 687 18.96 17.22 14.67
C TYR A 687 20.23 16.44 15.01
N GLY A 688 20.22 15.12 14.86
CA GLY A 688 21.41 14.30 15.00
C GLY A 688 22.53 14.73 14.05
N ASN A 689 22.20 14.97 12.77
CA ASN A 689 23.17 15.40 11.77
C ASN A 689 23.71 16.80 12.08
N ILE A 690 22.87 17.76 12.48
CA ILE A 690 23.33 19.07 12.97
C ILE A 690 24.30 18.92 14.15
N GLY A 691 24.01 17.99 15.07
CA GLY A 691 24.90 17.68 16.18
C GLY A 691 26.29 17.21 15.73
N ILE A 692 26.34 16.42 14.65
CA ILE A 692 27.61 15.98 14.02
C ILE A 692 28.35 17.18 13.43
N VAL A 693 27.66 18.08 12.70
CA VAL A 693 28.29 19.29 12.13
C VAL A 693 28.96 20.13 13.22
N TYR A 694 28.26 20.39 14.34
CA TYR A 694 28.86 21.12 15.46
C TYR A 694 30.02 20.36 16.12
N ALA A 695 29.95 19.04 16.21
CA ALA A 695 31.04 18.22 16.74
C ALA A 695 32.31 18.31 15.88
N ASP A 696 32.15 18.32 14.56
CA ASP A 696 33.25 18.47 13.60
C ASP A 696 33.87 19.89 13.68
N MET A 697 33.05 20.91 13.95
CA MET A 697 33.48 22.28 14.27
C MET A 697 34.14 22.43 15.66
N LYS A 698 34.20 21.34 16.46
CA LYS A 698 34.65 21.35 17.86
C LYS A 698 33.78 22.18 18.82
N ASP A 699 32.56 22.52 18.42
CA ASP A 699 31.55 23.14 19.29
C ASP A 699 30.78 22.05 20.04
N HIS A 700 31.38 21.56 21.12
CA HIS A 700 30.81 20.47 21.91
C HIS A 700 29.49 20.84 22.61
N GLN A 701 29.27 22.12 22.92
CA GLN A 701 28.06 22.57 23.61
C GLN A 701 26.84 22.49 22.69
N HIS A 702 26.95 23.01 21.47
CA HIS A 702 25.86 22.93 20.49
C HIS A 702 25.65 21.49 20.02
N ALA A 703 26.71 20.71 19.79
CA ALA A 703 26.60 19.30 19.45
C ALA A 703 25.77 18.52 20.49
N LEU A 704 26.11 18.67 21.78
CA LEU A 704 25.39 18.01 22.87
C LEU A 704 23.91 18.45 22.96
N LYS A 705 23.63 19.75 22.74
CA LYS A 705 22.25 20.28 22.72
C LYS A 705 21.41 19.59 21.65
N TYR A 706 21.92 19.47 20.42
CA TYR A 706 21.18 18.87 19.32
C TYR A 706 21.06 17.34 19.44
N TYR A 707 22.10 16.65 19.92
CA TYR A 707 21.98 15.22 20.21
C TYR A 707 20.95 14.91 21.29
N LYS A 708 20.86 15.73 22.35
CA LYS A 708 19.82 15.58 23.38
C LYS A 708 18.41 15.78 22.82
N LYS A 709 18.22 16.74 21.91
CA LYS A 709 16.94 16.91 21.19
C LYS A 709 16.57 15.66 20.39
N ALA A 710 17.52 15.12 19.62
CA ALA A 710 17.30 13.90 18.84
C ALA A 710 16.94 12.69 19.73
N ILE A 711 17.60 12.55 20.89
CA ILE A 711 17.26 11.51 21.89
C ILE A 711 15.86 11.70 22.44
N SER A 712 15.50 12.92 22.84
CA SER A 712 14.18 13.22 23.41
C SER A 712 13.05 12.82 22.47
N ILE A 713 13.19 13.16 21.18
CA ILE A 713 12.20 12.80 20.15
C ILE A 713 12.14 11.27 20.01
N ARG A 714 13.29 10.60 19.84
CA ARG A 714 13.35 9.13 19.69
C ARG A 714 12.77 8.40 20.90
N GLN A 715 13.03 8.86 22.12
CA GLN A 715 12.48 8.26 23.34
C GLN A 715 10.97 8.47 23.51
N ALA A 716 10.41 9.52 22.90
CA ALA A 716 8.98 9.79 22.98
C ALA A 716 8.16 8.88 22.06
N VAL A 717 8.73 8.41 20.94
CA VAL A 717 7.98 7.71 19.87
C VAL A 717 8.48 6.31 19.53
N LEU A 718 9.70 5.93 19.94
CA LEU A 718 10.29 4.61 19.64
C LEU A 718 10.42 3.76 20.91
N ASP A 719 10.41 2.44 20.74
CA ASP A 719 10.74 1.48 21.80
C ASP A 719 12.13 1.79 22.41
N PRO A 720 12.35 1.58 23.72
CA PRO A 720 13.65 1.82 24.36
C PRO A 720 14.82 1.07 23.72
N ASP A 721 14.53 -0.09 23.12
CA ASP A 721 15.50 -0.95 22.44
C ASP A 721 15.58 -0.67 20.93
N HIS A 722 15.00 0.43 20.43
CA HIS A 722 15.05 0.72 19.00
C HIS A 722 16.48 1.13 18.56
N PRO A 723 17.06 0.53 17.49
CA PRO A 723 18.43 0.81 17.04
C PRO A 723 18.76 2.29 16.77
N SER A 724 17.78 3.09 16.32
CA SER A 724 17.93 4.55 16.17
C SER A 724 18.35 5.28 17.46
N LEU A 725 17.94 4.78 18.64
CA LEU A 725 18.39 5.34 19.92
C LEU A 725 19.86 4.99 20.19
N ALA A 726 20.30 3.78 19.80
CA ALA A 726 21.70 3.37 19.87
C ALA A 726 22.60 4.27 19.01
N ILE A 727 22.14 4.73 17.84
CA ILE A 727 22.87 5.71 17.01
C ILE A 727 23.05 7.03 17.76
N SER A 728 22.01 7.55 18.41
CA SER A 728 22.13 8.78 19.21
C SER A 728 23.16 8.65 20.34
N TYR A 729 23.12 7.54 21.08
CA TYR A 729 24.07 7.31 22.17
C TYR A 729 25.50 7.15 21.64
N ASN A 730 25.68 6.48 20.50
CA ASN A 730 26.98 6.38 19.84
C ASN A 730 27.54 7.77 19.48
N ASN A 731 26.71 8.68 18.96
CA ASN A 731 27.15 10.04 18.61
C ASN A 731 27.54 10.88 19.84
N ILE A 732 26.78 10.79 20.94
CA ILE A 732 27.14 11.44 22.20
C ILE A 732 28.43 10.84 22.78
N ALA A 733 28.59 9.52 22.71
CA ALA A 733 29.79 8.85 23.18
C ALA A 733 31.03 9.30 22.39
N HIS A 734 30.91 9.41 21.06
CA HIS A 734 31.96 9.94 20.20
C HIS A 734 32.34 11.37 20.55
N LEU A 735 31.36 12.22 20.87
CA LEU A 735 31.59 13.58 21.34
C LEU A 735 32.43 13.61 22.63
N TYR A 736 32.04 12.82 23.64
CA TYR A 736 32.77 12.75 24.90
C TYR A 736 34.18 12.18 24.74
N ASN A 737 34.37 11.18 23.86
CA ASN A 737 35.70 10.66 23.53
C ASN A 737 36.59 11.76 22.95
N GLY A 738 36.07 12.56 22.01
CA GLY A 738 36.80 13.69 21.41
C GLY A 738 37.11 14.81 22.41
N SER A 739 36.33 14.96 23.47
CA SER A 739 36.59 15.91 24.57
C SER A 739 37.47 15.33 25.69
N GLY A 740 37.91 14.07 25.60
CA GLY A 740 38.72 13.40 26.61
C GLY A 740 37.97 12.85 27.83
N ASP A 741 36.64 12.94 27.86
CA ASP A 741 35.80 12.37 28.93
C ASP A 741 35.48 10.89 28.62
N TYR A 742 36.51 10.05 28.74
CA TYR A 742 36.44 8.65 28.33
C TYR A 742 35.45 7.82 29.16
N GLU A 743 35.24 8.16 30.43
CA GLU A 743 34.27 7.46 31.29
C GLU A 743 32.84 7.66 30.78
N LYS A 744 32.45 8.91 30.46
CA LYS A 744 31.14 9.17 29.86
C LYS A 744 31.03 8.55 28.46
N ALA A 745 32.11 8.58 27.67
CA ALA A 745 32.12 7.94 26.36
C ALA A 745 31.80 6.44 26.47
N LEU A 746 32.52 5.71 27.33
CA LEU A 746 32.29 4.27 27.57
C LEU A 746 30.85 4.01 28.04
N LYS A 747 30.34 4.81 28.98
CA LYS A 747 28.96 4.68 29.48
C LYS A 747 27.92 4.78 28.37
N PHE A 748 28.06 5.75 27.45
CA PHE A 748 27.11 5.92 26.34
C PHE A 748 27.32 4.86 25.24
N TYR A 749 28.55 4.43 24.96
CA TYR A 749 28.77 3.30 24.04
C TYR A 749 28.17 2.00 24.58
N GLN A 750 28.30 1.72 25.89
CA GLN A 750 27.67 0.55 26.51
C GLN A 750 26.15 0.57 26.37
N LYS A 751 25.51 1.74 26.53
CA LYS A 751 24.06 1.87 26.23
C LYS A 751 23.72 1.57 24.78
N SER A 752 24.55 2.04 23.85
CA SER A 752 24.40 1.75 22.41
C SER A 752 24.53 0.25 22.12
N ILE A 753 25.52 -0.41 22.73
CA ILE A 753 25.76 -1.85 22.59
C ILE A 753 24.57 -2.64 23.16
N ALA A 754 24.13 -2.35 24.39
CA ALA A 754 23.01 -3.05 25.03
C ALA A 754 21.73 -3.01 24.18
N ILE A 755 21.39 -1.84 23.61
CA ILE A 755 20.24 -1.72 22.71
C ILE A 755 20.41 -2.60 21.46
N LYS A 756 21.59 -2.59 20.84
CA LYS A 756 21.86 -3.39 19.64
C LYS A 756 21.87 -4.89 19.92
N GLU A 757 22.39 -5.33 21.06
CA GLU A 757 22.40 -6.74 21.49
C GLU A 757 20.97 -7.25 21.74
N THR A 758 20.05 -6.40 22.22
CA THR A 758 18.63 -6.75 22.37
C THR A 758 17.89 -6.78 21.04
N ALA A 759 18.18 -5.84 20.12
CA ALA A 759 17.35 -5.61 18.93
C ALA A 759 17.84 -6.32 17.66
N LEU A 760 19.12 -6.69 17.59
CA LEU A 760 19.77 -7.20 16.38
C LEU A 760 20.39 -8.58 16.63
N ASP A 761 20.70 -9.29 15.54
CA ASP A 761 21.46 -10.54 15.61
C ASP A 761 22.86 -10.29 16.24
N PRO A 762 23.39 -11.20 17.09
CA PRO A 762 24.73 -11.08 17.66
C PRO A 762 25.85 -10.89 16.62
N ASP A 763 25.66 -11.43 15.41
CA ASP A 763 26.61 -11.31 14.31
C ASP A 763 26.29 -10.11 13.37
N HIS A 764 25.38 -9.21 13.77
CA HIS A 764 25.02 -8.04 12.96
C HIS A 764 26.19 -7.03 12.85
N PRO A 765 26.58 -6.58 11.63
CA PRO A 765 27.72 -5.69 11.41
C PRO A 765 27.75 -4.40 12.24
N SER A 766 26.58 -3.86 12.62
CA SER A 766 26.51 -2.63 13.42
C SER A 766 27.01 -2.79 14.85
N LEU A 767 27.06 -4.01 15.40
CA LEU A 767 27.67 -4.28 16.71
C LEU A 767 29.20 -4.13 16.63
N ALA A 768 29.81 -4.61 15.54
CA ALA A 768 31.24 -4.46 15.30
C ALA A 768 31.69 -2.99 15.29
N ILE A 769 30.87 -2.07 14.75
CA ILE A 769 31.16 -0.62 14.78
C ILE A 769 31.21 -0.12 16.23
N SER A 770 30.26 -0.53 17.07
CA SER A 770 30.22 -0.11 18.48
C SER A 770 31.41 -0.67 19.28
N TYR A 771 31.78 -1.93 19.06
CA TYR A 771 32.96 -2.51 19.70
C TYR A 771 34.25 -1.83 19.25
N ASP A 772 34.42 -1.53 17.97
CA ASP A 772 35.57 -0.76 17.49
C ASP A 772 35.64 0.62 18.15
N ASN A 773 34.51 1.32 18.28
CA ASN A 773 34.48 2.62 18.94
C ASN A 773 34.89 2.54 20.42
N VAL A 774 34.49 1.49 21.13
CA VAL A 774 34.94 1.22 22.50
C VAL A 774 36.44 0.90 22.53
N GLY A 775 36.94 0.12 21.57
CA GLY A 775 38.36 -0.18 21.41
C GLY A 775 39.20 1.09 21.25
N VAL A 776 38.74 2.04 20.42
CA VAL A 776 39.38 3.35 20.25
C VAL A 776 39.40 4.16 21.55
N VAL A 777 38.34 4.12 22.36
CA VAL A 777 38.35 4.81 23.67
C VAL A 777 39.41 4.21 24.60
N TYR A 778 39.52 2.87 24.65
CA TYR A 778 40.56 2.23 25.44
C TYR A 778 41.97 2.49 24.90
N ASP A 779 42.16 2.59 23.58
CA ASP A 779 43.43 2.99 22.97
C ASP A 779 43.82 4.41 23.39
N ASN A 780 42.88 5.36 23.35
CA ASN A 780 43.08 6.73 23.83
C ASN A 780 43.39 6.82 25.33
N MET A 781 42.93 5.84 26.12
CA MET A 781 43.26 5.69 27.55
C MET A 781 44.59 4.96 27.79
N ASN A 782 45.32 4.56 26.74
CA ASN A 782 46.49 3.67 26.78
C ASN A 782 46.22 2.31 27.44
N SER A 783 44.96 1.87 27.47
CA SER A 783 44.53 0.56 27.98
C SER A 783 44.54 -0.46 26.84
N TYR A 784 45.73 -0.72 26.30
CA TYR A 784 45.94 -1.43 25.04
C TYR A 784 45.37 -2.86 25.02
N GLU A 785 45.46 -3.61 26.12
CA GLU A 785 44.92 -4.97 26.20
C GLU A 785 43.39 -4.98 26.00
N LYS A 786 42.68 -4.03 26.62
CA LYS A 786 41.23 -3.88 26.43
C LYS A 786 40.91 -3.39 25.03
N ALA A 787 41.70 -2.46 24.49
CA ALA A 787 41.52 -2.01 23.11
C ALA A 787 41.58 -3.19 22.13
N LEU A 788 42.60 -4.05 22.26
CA LEU A 788 42.74 -5.26 21.45
C LEU A 788 41.56 -6.22 21.61
N GLU A 789 41.07 -6.45 22.83
CA GLU A 789 39.91 -7.31 23.09
C GLU A 789 38.67 -6.85 22.31
N TYR A 790 38.36 -5.56 22.37
CA TYR A 790 37.18 -5.01 21.69
C TYR A 790 37.34 -4.97 20.16
N HIS A 791 38.54 -4.65 19.64
CA HIS A 791 38.80 -4.75 18.20
C HIS A 791 38.72 -6.19 17.69
N GLN A 792 39.14 -7.18 18.48
CA GLN A 792 39.00 -8.60 18.14
C GLN A 792 37.53 -9.04 18.09
N LYS A 793 36.71 -8.58 19.04
CA LYS A 793 35.25 -8.79 18.99
C LYS A 793 34.64 -8.22 17.70
N ALA A 794 35.05 -7.02 17.30
CA ALA A 794 34.60 -6.40 16.05
C ALA A 794 35.02 -7.20 14.80
N ILE A 795 36.26 -7.71 14.77
CA ILE A 795 36.75 -8.56 13.67
C ILE A 795 35.96 -9.85 13.58
N ALA A 796 35.72 -10.55 14.69
CA ALA A 796 34.99 -11.81 14.70
C ALA A 796 33.59 -11.68 14.07
N ILE A 797 32.89 -10.57 14.35
CA ILE A 797 31.59 -10.27 13.72
C ILE A 797 31.76 -9.99 12.22
N ARG A 798 32.75 -9.17 11.84
CA ARG A 798 32.98 -8.78 10.44
C ARG A 798 33.41 -9.96 9.56
N GLU A 799 34.21 -10.89 10.07
CA GLU A 799 34.64 -12.09 9.36
C GLU A 799 33.48 -13.06 9.06
N LYS A 800 32.45 -13.06 9.92
CA LYS A 800 31.22 -13.83 9.65
C LYS A 800 30.28 -13.13 8.67
N ALA A 801 30.16 -11.80 8.78
CA ALA A 801 29.18 -11.04 8.02
C ALA A 801 29.65 -10.65 6.61
N PHE A 802 30.95 -10.61 6.35
CA PHE A 802 31.52 -10.07 5.11
C PHE A 802 32.57 -11.00 4.49
N ASP A 803 32.79 -10.80 3.18
CA ASP A 803 33.96 -11.37 2.48
C ASP A 803 35.27 -10.86 3.10
N PRO A 804 36.35 -11.67 3.16
CA PRO A 804 37.65 -11.26 3.70
C PRO A 804 38.25 -9.98 3.10
N LYS A 805 37.80 -9.55 1.91
CA LYS A 805 38.22 -8.32 1.23
C LYS A 805 37.36 -7.10 1.55
N HIS A 806 36.38 -7.21 2.45
CA HIS A 806 35.50 -6.10 2.80
C HIS A 806 36.27 -5.01 3.58
N HIS A 807 36.07 -3.74 3.20
CA HIS A 807 36.84 -2.62 3.74
C HIS A 807 36.77 -2.47 5.27
N SER A 808 35.67 -2.91 5.89
CA SER A 808 35.50 -2.89 7.35
C SER A 808 36.56 -3.72 8.07
N LEU A 809 37.08 -4.79 7.47
CA LEU A 809 38.19 -5.56 8.03
C LEU A 809 39.50 -4.75 7.99
N ALA A 810 39.76 -4.02 6.91
CA ALA A 810 40.92 -3.11 6.84
C ALA A 810 40.89 -2.06 7.95
N LYS A 811 39.71 -1.49 8.24
CA LYS A 811 39.55 -0.52 9.35
C LYS A 811 39.85 -1.15 10.71
N SER A 812 39.36 -2.36 11.01
CA SER A 812 39.69 -3.03 12.27
C SER A 812 41.18 -3.39 12.38
N TYR A 813 41.77 -3.93 11.31
CA TYR A 813 43.20 -4.27 11.31
C TYR A 813 44.08 -3.02 11.48
N ASN A 814 43.68 -1.88 10.89
CA ASN A 814 44.33 -0.60 11.14
C ASN A 814 44.29 -0.19 12.62
N ASN A 815 43.13 -0.33 13.27
CA ASN A 815 43.00 0.01 14.68
C ASN A 815 43.90 -0.89 15.54
N ILE A 816 43.92 -2.20 15.29
CA ILE A 816 44.84 -3.12 15.99
C ILE A 816 46.31 -2.77 15.72
N ALA A 817 46.66 -2.40 14.48
CA ALA A 817 48.01 -1.97 14.14
C ALA A 817 48.41 -0.68 14.90
N SER A 818 47.47 0.27 15.04
CA SER A 818 47.66 1.48 15.84
C SER A 818 47.91 1.15 17.30
N VAL A 819 47.11 0.26 17.90
CA VAL A 819 47.28 -0.20 19.29
C VAL A 819 48.65 -0.85 19.48
N TYR A 820 49.07 -1.77 18.60
CA TYR A 820 50.41 -2.38 18.70
C TYR A 820 51.54 -1.37 18.53
N ARG A 821 51.36 -0.33 17.71
CA ARG A 821 52.32 0.76 17.59
C ARG A 821 52.39 1.58 18.88
N GLY A 822 51.26 1.84 19.54
CA GLY A 822 51.19 2.49 20.87
C GLY A 822 51.86 1.67 21.98
N MET A 823 51.78 0.33 21.89
CA MET A 823 52.54 -0.60 22.74
C MET A 823 54.03 -0.72 22.37
N GLU A 824 54.51 0.03 21.38
CA GLU A 824 55.86 -0.07 20.82
C GLU A 824 56.22 -1.46 20.23
N LYS A 825 55.22 -2.30 19.96
CA LYS A 825 55.36 -3.62 19.32
C LYS A 825 55.33 -3.46 17.80
N TYR A 826 56.28 -2.71 17.26
CA TYR A 826 56.28 -2.26 15.87
C TYR A 826 56.22 -3.39 14.84
N GLN A 827 56.85 -4.53 15.09
CA GLN A 827 56.79 -5.68 14.17
C GLN A 827 55.36 -6.21 14.01
N LYS A 828 54.60 -6.34 15.10
CA LYS A 828 53.19 -6.74 15.06
C LYS A 828 52.34 -5.67 14.37
N ALA A 829 52.61 -4.39 14.62
CA ALA A 829 51.92 -3.32 13.92
C ALA A 829 52.12 -3.43 12.39
N LEU A 830 53.35 -3.68 11.93
CA LEU A 830 53.64 -3.89 10.51
C LEU A 830 52.89 -5.11 9.93
N GLU A 831 52.80 -6.22 10.66
CA GLU A 831 52.03 -7.40 10.23
C GLU A 831 50.55 -7.06 9.99
N PHE A 832 49.92 -6.30 10.89
CA PHE A 832 48.52 -5.90 10.74
C PHE A 832 48.32 -4.85 9.64
N TYR A 833 49.25 -3.90 9.45
CA TYR A 833 49.20 -3.01 8.28
C TYR A 833 49.35 -3.78 6.97
N GLN A 834 50.20 -4.82 6.92
CA GLN A 834 50.34 -5.69 5.75
C GLN A 834 49.08 -6.50 5.45
N LYS A 835 48.24 -6.78 6.45
CA LYS A 835 46.89 -7.35 6.24
C LYS A 835 45.89 -6.29 5.77
N ALA A 836 45.93 -5.10 6.38
CA ALA A 836 44.95 -4.05 6.13
C ALA A 836 45.08 -3.39 4.75
N ILE A 837 46.32 -3.12 4.31
CA ILE A 837 46.59 -2.36 3.08
C ILE A 837 46.02 -3.05 1.83
N PRO A 838 46.26 -4.35 1.56
CA PRO A 838 45.72 -5.00 0.36
C PRO A 838 44.19 -5.02 0.32
N ILE A 839 43.54 -5.15 1.49
CA ILE A 839 42.08 -5.07 1.61
C ILE A 839 41.60 -3.66 1.28
N GLY A 840 42.27 -2.64 1.83
CA GLY A 840 41.97 -1.24 1.56
C GLY A 840 42.18 -0.85 0.08
N GLU A 841 43.29 -1.27 -0.53
CA GLU A 841 43.59 -1.05 -1.95
C GLU A 841 42.51 -1.66 -2.86
N ALA A 842 42.06 -2.88 -2.54
CA ALA A 842 41.03 -3.56 -3.32
C ALA A 842 39.64 -2.94 -3.16
N ALA A 843 39.28 -2.48 -1.96
CA ALA A 843 37.93 -2.03 -1.67
C ALA A 843 37.71 -0.54 -1.95
N PHE A 844 38.67 0.33 -1.63
CA PHE A 844 38.47 1.78 -1.69
C PHE A 844 38.86 2.43 -3.02
N GLY A 845 39.71 1.76 -3.81
CA GLY A 845 40.39 2.37 -4.95
C GLY A 845 41.63 3.19 -4.53
N PRO A 846 42.44 3.66 -5.51
CA PRO A 846 43.78 4.20 -5.25
C PRO A 846 43.77 5.55 -4.52
N ASP A 847 42.72 6.36 -4.69
CA ASP A 847 42.67 7.77 -4.24
C ASP A 847 41.83 7.98 -2.99
N HIS A 848 41.60 6.95 -2.16
CA HIS A 848 40.67 7.06 -1.03
C HIS A 848 41.33 7.58 0.26
N PRO A 849 40.68 8.50 1.03
CA PRO A 849 41.24 9.04 2.26
C PRO A 849 41.56 7.97 3.32
N ASP A 850 40.73 6.93 3.46
CA ASP A 850 41.00 5.85 4.43
C ASP A 850 42.21 4.99 4.03
N LEU A 851 42.55 4.90 2.73
CA LEU A 851 43.78 4.24 2.29
C LEU A 851 45.02 5.08 2.65
N ALA A 852 44.91 6.41 2.56
CA ALA A 852 45.96 7.31 3.03
C ALA A 852 46.25 7.12 4.53
N LYS A 853 45.22 6.92 5.37
CA LYS A 853 45.41 6.62 6.81
C LYS A 853 46.19 5.32 7.03
N LEU A 854 45.92 4.27 6.25
CA LEU A 854 46.67 3.01 6.33
C LEU A 854 48.15 3.23 5.99
N TYR A 855 48.43 3.94 4.90
CA TYR A 855 49.79 4.26 4.48
C TYR A 855 50.52 5.17 5.47
N GLN A 856 49.84 6.15 6.04
CA GLN A 856 50.39 7.01 7.08
C GLN A 856 50.77 6.18 8.32
N GLY A 857 49.89 5.27 8.75
CA GLY A 857 50.18 4.37 9.85
C GLY A 857 51.41 3.48 9.61
N MET A 858 51.52 2.95 8.38
CA MET A 858 52.66 2.17 7.92
C MET A 858 53.96 2.99 7.87
N ALA A 859 53.90 4.20 7.32
CA ALA A 859 55.04 5.13 7.24
C ALA A 859 55.57 5.49 8.63
N SER A 860 54.69 5.91 9.55
CA SER A 860 55.07 6.21 10.93
C SER A 860 55.72 5.02 11.64
N THR A 861 55.25 3.79 11.37
CA THR A 861 55.83 2.58 11.96
C THR A 861 57.22 2.27 11.38
N TYR A 862 57.43 2.52 10.08
CA TYR A 862 58.76 2.37 9.48
C TYR A 862 59.79 3.39 9.98
N ILE A 863 59.36 4.62 10.30
CA ILE A 863 60.23 5.61 10.95
C ILE A 863 60.72 5.06 12.29
N LYS A 864 59.80 4.54 13.12
CA LYS A 864 60.13 3.98 14.44
C LYS A 864 61.05 2.75 14.38
N THR A 865 61.02 2.00 13.28
CA THR A 865 61.92 0.85 13.04
C THR A 865 63.19 1.22 12.26
N GLY A 866 63.41 2.49 11.95
CA GLY A 866 64.61 2.98 11.26
C GLY A 866 64.67 2.75 9.75
N HIS A 867 63.60 2.24 9.13
CA HIS A 867 63.50 1.95 7.69
C HIS A 867 63.03 3.18 6.90
N LEU A 868 63.79 4.27 6.94
CA LEU A 868 63.38 5.58 6.42
C LEU A 868 63.03 5.59 4.93
N ALA A 869 63.71 4.78 4.09
CA ALA A 869 63.39 4.68 2.67
C ALA A 869 61.98 4.10 2.41
N LYS A 870 61.57 3.09 3.20
CA LYS A 870 60.21 2.54 3.14
C LYS A 870 59.18 3.55 3.65
N ALA A 871 59.50 4.24 4.76
CA ALA A 871 58.64 5.30 5.29
C ALA A 871 58.39 6.41 4.25
N LEU A 872 59.45 6.84 3.56
CA LEU A 872 59.36 7.84 2.49
C LEU A 872 58.42 7.38 1.36
N ALA A 873 58.54 6.14 0.91
CA ALA A 873 57.70 5.60 -0.15
C ALA A 873 56.20 5.57 0.24
N TYR A 874 55.88 5.13 1.46
CA TYR A 874 54.49 5.12 1.93
C TYR A 874 53.96 6.55 2.16
N GLN A 875 54.78 7.45 2.69
CA GLN A 875 54.36 8.85 2.88
C GLN A 875 54.16 9.57 1.54
N GLN A 876 54.91 9.22 0.50
CA GLN A 876 54.67 9.74 -0.84
C GLN A 876 53.28 9.35 -1.34
N LYS A 877 52.87 8.08 -1.17
CA LYS A 877 51.51 7.63 -1.51
C LYS A 877 50.41 8.44 -0.79
N VAL A 878 50.63 8.81 0.47
CA VAL A 878 49.69 9.67 1.24
C VAL A 878 49.54 11.05 0.59
N VAL A 879 50.67 11.67 0.22
CA VAL A 879 50.68 12.98 -0.44
C VAL A 879 49.98 12.90 -1.80
N ASP A 880 50.25 11.85 -2.58
CA ASP A 880 49.64 11.63 -3.89
C ASP A 880 48.10 11.54 -3.78
N ILE A 881 47.60 10.75 -2.82
CA ILE A 881 46.16 10.62 -2.55
C ILE A 881 45.54 11.98 -2.19
N TYR A 882 46.10 12.69 -1.21
CA TYR A 882 45.54 13.98 -0.79
C TYR A 882 45.66 15.07 -1.87
N GLN A 883 46.64 14.98 -2.77
CA GLN A 883 46.73 15.85 -3.94
C GLN A 883 45.59 15.60 -4.93
N THR A 884 45.16 14.34 -5.11
CA THR A 884 44.01 14.00 -5.96
C THR A 884 42.69 14.48 -5.34
N ILE A 885 42.48 14.22 -4.04
CA ILE A 885 41.21 14.55 -3.34
C ILE A 885 41.05 16.05 -3.12
N PHE A 886 42.16 16.75 -2.78
CA PHE A 886 42.20 18.19 -2.49
C PHE A 886 43.13 18.91 -3.49
N PRO A 887 42.63 19.25 -4.70
CA PRO A 887 43.43 19.95 -5.71
C PRO A 887 43.93 21.32 -5.24
N SER A 888 43.12 22.02 -4.44
CA SER A 888 43.51 23.19 -3.67
C SER A 888 44.18 22.77 -2.37
N GLU A 889 45.24 23.48 -1.95
CA GLU A 889 45.95 23.22 -0.69
C GLU A 889 45.02 23.24 0.52
N ASP A 890 44.72 22.07 1.08
CA ASP A 890 43.99 21.90 2.34
C ASP A 890 44.93 21.52 3.50
N SER A 891 44.46 21.62 4.74
CA SER A 891 45.21 21.36 5.97
C SER A 891 45.83 19.97 5.99
N ASP A 892 45.09 18.94 5.57
CA ASP A 892 45.57 17.55 5.53
C ASP A 892 46.69 17.35 4.50
N ARG A 893 46.56 17.98 3.32
CA ARG A 893 47.61 17.95 2.28
C ARG A 893 48.88 18.66 2.76
N LYS A 894 48.75 19.80 3.43
CA LYS A 894 49.88 20.54 4.02
C LYS A 894 50.60 19.70 5.06
N ALA A 895 49.84 19.08 5.97
CA ALA A 895 50.39 18.21 7.00
C ALA A 895 51.13 17.01 6.40
N ALA A 896 50.54 16.33 5.41
CA ALA A 896 51.17 15.20 4.75
C ALA A 896 52.46 15.58 3.99
N THR A 897 52.46 16.74 3.33
CA THR A 897 53.63 17.24 2.59
C THR A 897 54.75 17.68 3.54
N ALA A 898 54.40 18.33 4.64
CA ALA A 898 55.36 18.69 5.69
C ALA A 898 56.02 17.44 6.29
N PHE A 899 55.22 16.41 6.58
CA PHE A 899 55.72 15.15 7.13
C PHE A 899 56.63 14.40 6.13
N LEU A 900 56.30 14.43 4.84
CA LEU A 900 57.19 13.90 3.79
C LEU A 900 58.56 14.60 3.80
N GLN A 901 58.58 15.93 3.94
CA GLN A 901 59.81 16.71 3.98
C GLN A 901 60.63 16.45 5.24
N GLU A 902 59.97 16.18 6.37
CA GLU A 902 60.62 15.75 7.60
C GLU A 902 61.38 14.43 7.40
N ILE A 903 60.75 13.44 6.76
CA ILE A 903 61.38 12.14 6.45
C ILE A 903 62.60 12.33 5.54
N LYS A 904 62.51 13.17 4.50
CA LYS A 904 63.64 13.49 3.62
C LYS A 904 64.81 14.10 4.40
N THR A 905 64.51 14.99 5.34
CA THR A 905 65.52 15.62 6.21
C THR A 905 66.16 14.61 7.18
N MET A 906 65.40 13.64 7.67
CA MET A 906 65.96 12.54 8.49
C MET A 906 66.92 11.67 7.69
N ILE A 907 66.61 11.38 6.41
CA ILE A 907 67.48 10.60 5.52
C ILE A 907 68.78 11.37 5.27
N SER A 908 68.70 12.64 4.89
CA SER A 908 69.89 13.46 4.59
C SER A 908 70.80 13.75 5.79
N LYS A 909 70.34 13.51 7.03
CA LYS A 909 71.15 13.61 8.25
C LYS A 909 71.84 12.29 8.61
N LYS A 910 71.41 11.18 8.01
CA LYS A 910 71.88 9.82 8.29
C LYS A 910 72.92 9.36 7.26
N ASP A 911 72.80 9.86 6.03
CA ASP A 911 73.83 9.86 4.99
C ASP A 911 74.88 10.94 5.26
#